data_AF-A0A2T0U3X4-F1
#
_entry.id   AF-A0A2T0U3X4-F1
#
_cell.length_a   1.000
_cell.length_b   1.000
_cell.length_c   1.000
_cell.angle_alpha   90.00
_cell.angle_beta   90.00
_cell.angle_gamma   90.00
#
_symmetry.space_group_name_H-M   'P 1'
#
loop_
_entity.id
_entity.type
_entity.pdbx_description
1 polymer ?
#
loop_
_entity_poly.entity_id
_entity_poly.type
_entity_poly.pdbx_seq_one_letter_code
_entity_poly.pdbx_strand_id
1 'polypeptide(L)'
;MPKNYQDFKKLLFHPKINKKQLFEELKVKYSFEEQESVLKQLPKIFTPFVTGNSLMKDKAALGLAVRNSDYSFKISLNWYCQQIKLNQIEVNEFLRLREDYEQQFLLGKYSESNKTLLKVSNSISHSLWSIENEFLQVQFEKGLEHNFKLLNASQAINVKDRSFYFLLHFFSVKVEEDISYFNYETSLNSSFSSVPKQYVNFFNYRLNPMNYSFGNLEDLFTVYSNYSILDRYILVRDVLVQLCTDERSEEEKLLCLERSRFLSKFINDPVLLKIIALLGDEQDFTQLIEIKKCKIIDHYTQGRYIETIELSKNYLLEMPNDFSLLELYVKSHIHLNIELECISINPCFLDIISKLTYTYLSKIGDPNESLVDLLTQANAISNFDFSKEIVSFLERNMKIDYFKENSLSYFYSRSLNPLHYTVFKNEAKRASFLGCLDTETSLTFNFFRMLNGSIDKEKFKGIIPEYRINYYTAITHFVRGEFEIAKNGLEQILKESNHAGFFFELVVDCLFKCYVALFEIDCAIDLYVHTYLTNETLVSRIDSSKAIEVITSQRFRNVRHDNINLPVFIYNTASETHAKFIAYDLFMRAVKANRPTELFSILEKTEAAEMFFLRFVATSKIISRKALVFKNSLQVIEERIEICQGLSKIDTTNIEEYNNEISELTKRLTVQLRIKEIDQSMIYVDENGIVGHELGETNKGFNRFRSIAELLNLNKIDATGMSYDALLELLIGNIDRDTYKKSIRKADIHFEHFIQLFIQIRDKFLFSNYYGLDYYLSQRIRHGTIIGQLRRQFQELNLVTSRSSEDGDYLPNLYWSSTQLGLDKEVKEKFELRMSQFSQDIDAVITELKDRYIQIKTEDPKTQQSGWFNYMYIPNWHKDHLYSLFISKIQLITDFNEFTTSIFDILWDMTAQNLQRIRTAIDQQVKAILISHLDELESDLMIILKDSQPGKIMKSIADCRTNVQSDVDTVIRWFNRSKNDEIDFTLADAFNTSLTIVNNINSPFLIHFDENLETQTFFKGAYFTHFVDLLKIFITNIFNYSKANELLNVAAKVRFHLEGEILTIDFKNSLAELDSQEALLLKIDEIKTALLSNNYSATRGEVKSGFYKANNIVKNVFRDKSNEITVDLHANTFKVKIKISVNNLLV
;
A
#
# COMPACT_ATOMS: atom_id res chain seq x y z
N MET A 1 26.57 43.34 -31.46
CA MET A 1 25.24 43.41 -30.81
C MET A 1 25.16 44.69 -30.01
N PRO A 2 24.05 45.44 -30.03
CA PRO A 2 23.95 46.70 -29.31
C PRO A 2 23.90 46.49 -27.79
N LYS A 3 24.98 46.77 -27.07
CA LYS A 3 25.09 46.49 -25.61
C LYS A 3 24.42 47.52 -24.70
N ASN A 4 23.76 48.53 -25.26
CA ASN A 4 23.09 49.58 -24.51
C ASN A 4 21.75 49.94 -25.19
N TYR A 5 20.87 50.61 -24.44
CA TYR A 5 19.56 51.01 -24.94
C TYR A 5 19.62 51.92 -26.18
N GLN A 6 20.61 52.82 -26.30
CA GLN A 6 20.68 53.75 -27.44
C GLN A 6 20.90 53.01 -28.76
N ASP A 7 21.73 51.98 -28.76
CA ASP A 7 21.96 51.18 -29.95
C ASP A 7 20.82 50.17 -30.19
N PHE A 8 20.19 49.65 -29.13
CA PHE A 8 18.98 48.81 -29.25
C PHE A 8 17.80 49.62 -29.83
N LYS A 9 17.64 50.87 -29.41
CA LYS A 9 16.62 51.81 -29.90
C LYS A 9 16.76 52.06 -31.40
N LYS A 10 17.99 52.20 -31.92
CA LYS A 10 18.23 52.34 -33.37
C LYS A 10 17.69 51.13 -34.14
N LEU A 11 17.88 49.91 -33.62
CA LEU A 11 17.35 48.70 -34.24
C LEU A 11 15.82 48.58 -34.07
N LEU A 12 15.30 48.91 -32.90
CA LEU A 12 13.87 48.79 -32.56
C LEU A 12 12.97 49.60 -33.49
N PHE A 13 13.41 50.80 -33.90
CA PHE A 13 12.67 51.69 -34.79
C PHE A 13 13.07 51.55 -36.28
N HIS A 14 13.97 50.61 -36.62
CA HIS A 14 14.35 50.39 -38.01
C HIS A 14 13.27 49.57 -38.76
N PRO A 15 12.71 50.08 -39.88
CA PRO A 15 11.52 49.49 -40.50
C PRO A 15 11.74 48.08 -41.10
N LYS A 16 12.99 47.70 -41.40
CA LYS A 16 13.33 46.37 -41.96
C LYS A 16 13.68 45.30 -40.91
N ILE A 17 13.70 45.64 -39.62
CA ILE A 17 14.09 44.69 -38.57
C ILE A 17 12.88 43.93 -38.06
N ASN A 18 12.99 42.60 -38.01
CA ASN A 18 12.00 41.76 -37.36
C ASN A 18 12.07 41.96 -35.84
N LYS A 19 11.09 42.68 -35.29
CA LYS A 19 11.01 42.99 -33.86
C LYS A 19 10.98 41.71 -33.01
N LYS A 20 10.26 40.66 -33.44
CA LYS A 20 10.22 39.40 -32.69
C LYS A 20 11.63 38.80 -32.56
N GLN A 21 12.38 38.76 -33.66
CA GLN A 21 13.76 38.29 -33.65
C GLN A 21 14.68 39.19 -32.79
N LEU A 22 14.49 40.51 -32.82
CA LEU A 22 15.26 41.45 -32.01
C LEU A 22 15.06 41.21 -30.50
N PHE A 23 13.84 40.92 -30.05
CA PHE A 23 13.56 40.60 -28.65
C PHE A 23 14.04 39.20 -28.26
N GLU A 24 14.04 38.23 -29.17
CA GLU A 24 14.72 36.94 -28.93
C GLU A 24 16.23 37.12 -28.77
N GLU A 25 16.85 37.99 -29.55
CA GLU A 25 18.26 38.33 -29.36
C GLU A 25 18.52 39.02 -28.02
N LEU A 26 17.63 39.92 -27.59
CA LEU A 26 17.67 40.53 -26.26
C LEU A 26 17.59 39.47 -25.15
N LYS A 27 16.76 38.44 -25.30
CA LYS A 27 16.64 37.35 -24.34
C LYS A 27 17.88 36.47 -24.28
N VAL A 28 18.42 36.09 -25.43
CA VAL A 28 19.44 35.02 -25.52
C VAL A 28 20.87 35.54 -25.45
N LYS A 29 21.15 36.71 -26.03
CA LYS A 29 22.53 37.18 -26.27
C LYS A 29 22.99 38.26 -25.29
N TYR A 30 22.10 38.82 -24.47
CA TYR A 30 22.40 39.91 -23.54
C TYR A 30 22.57 39.36 -22.13
N SER A 31 23.47 39.97 -21.35
CA SER A 31 23.54 39.70 -19.91
C SER A 31 22.26 40.17 -19.20
N PHE A 32 22.06 39.72 -17.96
CA PHE A 32 20.90 40.14 -17.17
C PHE A 32 20.87 41.65 -16.93
N GLU A 33 22.04 42.27 -16.72
CA GLU A 33 22.21 43.71 -16.53
C GLU A 33 21.96 44.48 -17.83
N GLU A 34 22.43 43.96 -18.96
CA GLU A 34 22.17 44.54 -20.29
C GLU A 34 20.67 44.47 -20.63
N GLN A 35 20.01 43.35 -20.33
CA GLN A 35 18.55 43.21 -20.45
C GLN A 35 17.85 44.26 -19.58
N GLU A 36 18.23 44.38 -18.31
CA GLU A 36 17.61 45.33 -17.39
C GLU A 36 17.77 46.78 -17.87
N SER A 37 18.96 47.14 -18.37
CA SER A 37 19.28 48.46 -18.90
C SER A 37 18.39 48.84 -20.10
N VAL A 38 18.17 47.89 -21.02
CA VAL A 38 17.29 48.05 -22.18
C VAL A 38 15.83 48.16 -21.76
N LEU A 39 15.37 47.26 -20.89
CA LEU A 39 13.97 47.15 -20.48
C LEU A 39 13.52 48.34 -19.61
N LYS A 40 14.40 48.90 -18.77
CA LYS A 40 14.11 50.12 -17.98
C LYS A 40 13.70 51.32 -18.84
N GLN A 41 14.22 51.42 -20.05
CA GLN A 41 13.97 52.53 -20.98
C GLN A 41 13.01 52.14 -22.11
N LEU A 42 12.48 50.92 -22.10
CA LEU A 42 11.62 50.41 -23.17
C LEU A 42 10.24 51.10 -23.14
N PRO A 43 9.77 51.68 -24.26
CA PRO A 43 8.42 52.24 -24.30
C PRO A 43 7.35 51.16 -24.10
N LYS A 44 6.28 51.48 -23.35
CA LYS A 44 5.20 50.53 -22.97
C LYS A 44 4.57 49.78 -24.15
N ILE A 45 4.53 50.39 -25.34
CA ILE A 45 3.99 49.75 -26.55
C ILE A 45 4.77 48.51 -26.98
N PHE A 46 6.04 48.36 -26.55
CA PHE A 46 6.88 47.20 -26.86
C PHE A 46 6.93 46.17 -25.73
N THR A 47 6.37 46.46 -24.55
CA THR A 47 6.28 45.52 -23.42
C THR A 47 5.63 44.17 -23.78
N PRO A 48 4.64 44.08 -24.69
CA PRO A 48 4.09 42.79 -25.13
C PRO A 48 5.11 41.86 -25.81
N PHE A 49 6.20 42.39 -26.40
CA PHE A 49 7.28 41.55 -26.94
C PHE A 49 8.12 40.88 -25.85
N VAL A 50 8.07 41.40 -24.62
CA VAL A 50 8.80 40.88 -23.47
C VAL A 50 7.93 39.92 -22.68
N THR A 51 6.72 40.35 -22.35
CA THR A 51 5.79 39.64 -21.46
C THR A 51 4.94 38.60 -22.19
N GLY A 52 4.74 38.76 -23.50
CA GLY A 52 3.81 37.96 -24.28
C GLY A 52 2.37 38.11 -23.79
N ASN A 53 1.52 37.13 -24.11
CA ASN A 53 0.20 37.01 -23.48
C ASN A 53 0.40 36.44 -22.07
N SER A 54 0.44 37.29 -21.05
CA SER A 54 0.78 36.92 -19.67
C SER A 54 -0.35 37.20 -18.66
N LEU A 55 -1.32 38.05 -19.02
CA LEU A 55 -2.53 38.32 -18.25
C LEU A 55 -3.74 37.82 -19.06
N MET A 56 -4.25 36.66 -18.67
CA MET A 56 -5.29 35.94 -19.40
C MET A 56 -6.67 36.45 -19.00
N LYS A 57 -7.36 37.07 -19.97
CA LYS A 57 -8.71 37.64 -19.76
C LYS A 57 -9.80 36.58 -19.61
N ASP A 58 -9.58 35.39 -20.15
CA ASP A 58 -10.49 34.25 -20.08
C ASP A 58 -9.69 32.94 -20.09
N LYS A 59 -10.35 31.84 -19.74
CA LYS A 59 -9.74 30.50 -19.74
C LYS A 59 -9.33 30.03 -21.14
N ALA A 60 -9.99 30.48 -22.22
CA ALA A 60 -9.64 30.09 -23.59
C ALA A 60 -8.29 30.69 -24.04
N ALA A 61 -7.85 31.77 -23.39
CA ALA A 61 -6.55 32.39 -23.61
C ALA A 61 -5.37 31.59 -23.04
N LEU A 62 -5.62 30.60 -22.15
CA LEU A 62 -4.58 29.70 -21.65
C LEU A 62 -3.96 28.92 -22.82
N GLY A 63 -2.64 28.73 -22.78
CA GLY A 63 -1.97 28.01 -23.86
C GLY A 63 -1.64 28.85 -25.11
N LEU A 64 -1.92 30.16 -25.11
CA LEU A 64 -1.72 31.06 -26.26
C LEU A 64 -0.39 31.84 -26.24
N ALA A 65 0.47 31.66 -25.24
CA ALA A 65 1.70 32.43 -25.18
C ALA A 65 2.73 31.97 -26.24
N VAL A 66 3.76 32.79 -26.45
CA VAL A 66 4.81 32.53 -27.44
C VAL A 66 5.61 31.31 -26.99
N ARG A 67 5.63 30.24 -27.81
CA ARG A 67 6.56 29.11 -27.62
C ARG A 67 7.99 29.65 -27.53
N ASN A 68 8.59 29.53 -26.36
CA ASN A 68 10.03 29.64 -26.21
C ASN A 68 10.68 28.42 -26.86
N SER A 69 11.82 28.60 -27.54
CA SER A 69 12.69 27.47 -27.87
C SER A 69 13.39 26.95 -26.63
N ASP A 70 13.96 25.75 -26.71
CA ASP A 70 14.72 25.15 -25.61
C ASP A 70 15.95 26.01 -25.32
N TYR A 71 15.91 26.69 -24.17
CA TYR A 71 16.98 27.54 -23.67
C TYR A 71 17.45 27.01 -22.33
N SER A 72 18.70 27.29 -21.98
CA SER A 72 19.20 26.99 -20.65
C SER A 72 18.31 27.63 -19.58
N PHE A 73 18.12 26.92 -18.47
CA PHE A 73 17.22 27.39 -17.41
C PHE A 73 17.65 28.77 -16.88
N LYS A 74 18.96 29.09 -16.88
CA LYS A 74 19.50 30.41 -16.48
C LYS A 74 18.97 31.54 -17.37
N ILE A 75 18.92 31.34 -18.69
CA ILE A 75 18.35 32.31 -19.64
C ILE A 75 16.86 32.48 -19.38
N SER A 76 16.13 31.38 -19.19
CA SER A 76 14.69 31.40 -18.92
C SER A 76 14.35 32.07 -17.59
N LEU A 77 15.08 31.78 -16.52
CA LEU A 77 14.93 32.38 -15.19
C LEU A 77 15.18 33.90 -15.25
N ASN A 78 16.27 34.33 -15.89
CA ASN A 78 16.59 35.75 -16.09
C ASN A 78 15.43 36.46 -16.79
N TRP A 79 14.91 35.88 -17.87
CA TRP A 79 13.81 36.45 -18.62
C TRP A 79 12.52 36.54 -17.81
N TYR A 80 12.19 35.50 -17.04
CA TYR A 80 11.00 35.50 -16.19
C TYR A 80 11.10 36.54 -15.08
N CYS A 81 12.29 36.73 -14.48
CA CYS A 81 12.49 37.80 -13.50
C CYS A 81 12.17 39.18 -14.09
N GLN A 82 12.56 39.44 -15.34
CA GLN A 82 12.22 40.69 -16.03
C GLN A 82 10.72 40.80 -16.32
N GLN A 83 10.06 39.71 -16.73
CA GLN A 83 8.60 39.68 -16.93
C GLN A 83 7.85 39.94 -15.62
N ILE A 84 8.26 39.33 -14.52
CA ILE A 84 7.67 39.50 -13.19
C ILE A 84 7.79 40.95 -12.74
N LYS A 85 8.97 41.57 -12.88
CA LYS A 85 9.18 43.00 -12.59
C LYS A 85 8.23 43.90 -13.38
N LEU A 86 8.01 43.62 -14.67
CA LEU A 86 7.11 44.40 -15.52
C LEU A 86 5.64 44.28 -15.10
N ASN A 87 5.26 43.19 -14.41
CA ASN A 87 3.91 42.92 -13.90
C ASN A 87 3.87 42.92 -12.36
N GLN A 88 4.74 43.69 -11.71
CA GLN A 88 4.89 43.68 -10.25
C GLN A 88 3.59 44.08 -9.51
N ILE A 89 2.73 44.91 -10.11
CA ILE A 89 1.49 45.37 -9.49
C ILE A 89 0.52 44.18 -9.39
N GLU A 90 0.36 43.48 -10.50
CA GLU A 90 -0.50 42.30 -10.64
C GLU A 90 -0.02 41.15 -9.75
N VAL A 91 1.30 40.90 -9.70
CA VAL A 91 1.87 39.84 -8.85
C VAL A 91 1.71 40.16 -7.37
N ASN A 92 1.92 41.41 -6.93
CA ASN A 92 1.74 41.79 -5.53
C ASN A 92 0.27 41.74 -5.08
N GLU A 93 -0.66 42.21 -5.91
CA GLU A 93 -2.09 42.10 -5.59
C GLU A 93 -2.54 40.63 -5.58
N PHE A 94 -1.99 39.79 -6.46
CA PHE A 94 -2.21 38.34 -6.41
C PHE A 94 -1.74 37.74 -5.09
N LEU A 95 -0.52 38.04 -4.62
CA LEU A 95 -0.01 37.49 -3.36
C LEU A 95 -0.89 37.86 -2.18
N ARG A 96 -1.38 39.10 -2.13
CA ARG A 96 -2.31 39.57 -1.10
C ARG A 96 -3.65 38.83 -1.15
N LEU A 97 -4.27 38.72 -2.33
CA LEU A 97 -5.54 38.00 -2.50
C LEU A 97 -5.42 36.49 -2.30
N ARG A 98 -4.26 35.91 -2.62
CA ARG A 98 -3.95 34.52 -2.37
C ARG A 98 -3.94 34.25 -0.87
N GLU A 99 -3.28 35.09 -0.09
CA GLU A 99 -3.27 34.97 1.37
C GLU A 99 -4.69 35.10 1.95
N ASP A 100 -5.47 36.10 1.51
CA ASP A 100 -6.88 36.26 1.91
C ASP A 100 -7.70 34.99 1.61
N TYR A 101 -7.52 34.41 0.41
CA TYR A 101 -8.21 33.19 -0.03
C TYR A 101 -7.86 31.98 0.84
N GLU A 102 -6.56 31.73 1.04
CA GLU A 102 -6.07 30.61 1.84
C GLU A 102 -6.61 30.70 3.28
N GLN A 103 -6.55 31.88 3.91
CA GLN A 103 -7.05 32.07 5.27
C GLN A 103 -8.57 31.82 5.38
N GLN A 104 -9.35 32.37 4.44
CA GLN A 104 -10.80 32.17 4.40
C GLN A 104 -11.15 30.68 4.19
N PHE A 105 -10.44 29.99 3.30
CA PHE A 105 -10.65 28.57 3.03
C PHE A 105 -10.32 27.70 4.27
N LEU A 106 -9.17 27.92 4.91
CA LEU A 106 -8.75 27.15 6.08
C LEU A 106 -9.73 27.29 7.27
N LEU A 107 -10.36 28.47 7.41
CA LEU A 107 -11.40 28.75 8.41
C LEU A 107 -12.80 28.28 7.99
N GLY A 108 -12.95 27.57 6.87
CA GLY A 108 -14.23 27.06 6.38
C GLY A 108 -15.18 28.15 5.86
N LYS A 109 -14.69 29.37 5.61
CA LYS A 109 -15.48 30.50 5.06
C LYS A 109 -15.59 30.40 3.55
N TYR A 110 -16.11 29.27 3.07
CA TYR A 110 -16.11 28.89 1.65
C TYR A 110 -16.77 29.96 0.74
N SER A 111 -17.88 30.56 1.15
CA SER A 111 -18.53 31.60 0.32
C SER A 111 -17.66 32.86 0.15
N GLU A 112 -16.88 33.22 1.17
CA GLU A 112 -15.98 34.38 1.12
C GLU A 112 -14.72 34.06 0.31
N SER A 113 -14.12 32.89 0.52
CA SER A 113 -12.97 32.43 -0.26
C SER A 113 -13.31 32.37 -1.75
N ASN A 114 -14.50 31.89 -2.12
CA ASN A 114 -14.93 31.87 -3.52
C ASN A 114 -15.01 33.29 -4.14
N LYS A 115 -15.49 34.30 -3.39
CA LYS A 115 -15.51 35.70 -3.86
C LYS A 115 -14.10 36.22 -4.09
N THR A 116 -13.17 35.91 -3.19
CA THR A 116 -11.75 36.29 -3.31
C THR A 116 -11.10 35.61 -4.51
N LEU A 117 -11.38 34.33 -4.74
CA LEU A 117 -10.90 33.57 -5.90
C LEU A 117 -11.40 34.17 -7.22
N LEU A 118 -12.70 34.47 -7.30
CA LEU A 118 -13.29 35.15 -8.47
C LEU A 118 -12.70 36.54 -8.69
N LYS A 119 -12.33 37.26 -7.62
CA LYS A 119 -11.63 38.54 -7.73
C LYS A 119 -10.26 38.35 -8.38
N VAL A 120 -9.48 37.34 -7.99
CA VAL A 120 -8.19 37.03 -8.66
C VAL A 120 -8.38 36.79 -10.15
N SER A 121 -9.32 35.90 -10.52
CA SER A 121 -9.55 35.54 -11.92
C SER A 121 -10.04 36.72 -12.77
N ASN A 122 -10.99 37.52 -12.25
CA ASN A 122 -11.63 38.59 -13.01
C ASN A 122 -10.82 39.90 -13.03
N SER A 123 -10.08 40.22 -11.97
CA SER A 123 -9.35 41.49 -11.85
C SER A 123 -7.88 41.41 -12.23
N ILE A 124 -7.27 40.21 -12.21
CA ILE A 124 -5.86 40.01 -12.52
C ILE A 124 -5.68 39.12 -13.76
N SER A 125 -5.94 37.82 -13.62
CA SER A 125 -5.73 36.85 -14.69
C SER A 125 -6.33 35.49 -14.30
N HIS A 126 -6.89 34.78 -15.27
CA HIS A 126 -7.04 33.33 -15.15
C HIS A 126 -5.67 32.65 -15.14
N SER A 127 -5.47 31.69 -14.25
CA SER A 127 -4.23 30.96 -14.02
C SER A 127 -4.49 29.50 -13.65
N LEU A 128 -3.49 28.63 -13.74
CA LEU A 128 -3.60 27.25 -13.24
C LEU A 128 -3.88 27.23 -11.74
N TRP A 129 -3.27 28.16 -10.98
CA TRP A 129 -3.59 28.34 -9.56
C TRP A 129 -5.08 28.62 -9.32
N SER A 130 -5.69 29.53 -10.09
CA SER A 130 -7.10 29.84 -9.91
C SER A 130 -8.01 28.66 -10.25
N ILE A 131 -7.67 27.88 -11.29
CA ILE A 131 -8.49 26.77 -11.75
C ILE A 131 -8.43 25.58 -10.80
N GLU A 132 -7.26 25.25 -10.28
CA GLU A 132 -7.13 24.21 -9.26
C GLU A 132 -7.96 24.55 -8.01
N ASN A 133 -7.92 25.81 -7.58
CA ASN A 133 -8.69 26.28 -6.43
C ASN A 133 -10.19 26.39 -6.69
N GLU A 134 -10.65 26.52 -7.94
CA GLU A 134 -12.07 26.41 -8.27
C GLU A 134 -12.60 24.99 -7.97
N PHE A 135 -11.81 23.95 -8.31
CA PHE A 135 -12.18 22.56 -8.00
C PHE A 135 -12.20 22.31 -6.49
N LEU A 136 -11.16 22.74 -5.79
CA LEU A 136 -11.08 22.66 -4.33
C LEU A 136 -12.29 23.34 -3.67
N GLN A 137 -12.58 24.57 -4.08
CA GLN A 137 -13.71 25.36 -3.57
C GLN A 137 -15.06 24.65 -3.79
N VAL A 138 -15.30 24.18 -5.01
CA VAL A 138 -16.58 23.53 -5.36
C VAL A 138 -16.76 22.19 -4.65
N GLN A 139 -15.69 21.39 -4.52
CA GLN A 139 -15.74 20.11 -3.84
C GLN A 139 -16.08 20.28 -2.36
N PHE A 140 -15.39 21.17 -1.64
CA PHE A 140 -15.64 21.39 -0.21
C PHE A 140 -16.97 22.12 0.08
N GLU A 141 -17.41 23.03 -0.79
CA GLU A 141 -18.65 23.78 -0.59
C GLU A 141 -19.90 23.01 -1.05
N LYS A 142 -19.80 22.20 -2.11
CA LYS A 142 -20.97 21.65 -2.83
C LYS A 142 -20.88 20.15 -3.16
N GLY A 143 -19.77 19.50 -2.82
CA GLY A 143 -19.57 18.06 -2.98
C GLY A 143 -19.30 17.58 -4.41
N LEU A 144 -19.17 16.25 -4.53
CA LEU A 144 -18.73 15.52 -5.73
C LEU A 144 -19.57 15.82 -6.98
N GLU A 145 -20.90 15.96 -6.83
CA GLU A 145 -21.81 16.30 -7.94
C GLU A 145 -21.39 17.58 -8.67
N HIS A 146 -21.08 18.63 -7.91
CA HIS A 146 -20.73 19.92 -8.48
C HIS A 146 -19.30 19.95 -9.01
N ASN A 147 -18.40 19.15 -8.43
CA ASN A 147 -17.06 18.94 -8.96
C ASN A 147 -17.12 18.34 -10.37
N PHE A 148 -17.93 17.30 -10.60
CA PHE A 148 -18.15 16.75 -11.96
C PHE A 148 -18.76 17.76 -12.93
N LYS A 149 -19.76 18.55 -12.49
CA LYS A 149 -20.33 19.62 -13.32
C LYS A 149 -19.29 20.66 -13.73
N LEU A 150 -18.39 21.05 -12.82
CA LEU A 150 -17.30 21.97 -13.09
C LEU A 150 -16.28 21.37 -14.08
N LEU A 151 -15.95 20.08 -13.94
CA LEU A 151 -15.06 19.37 -14.86
C LEU A 151 -15.61 19.37 -16.28
N ASN A 152 -16.87 18.97 -16.45
CA ASN A 152 -17.55 18.93 -17.75
C ASN A 152 -17.65 20.33 -18.39
N ALA A 153 -18.01 21.34 -17.60
CA ALA A 153 -18.06 22.73 -18.07
C ALA A 153 -16.68 23.24 -18.50
N SER A 154 -15.62 22.90 -17.74
CA SER A 154 -14.25 23.33 -18.04
C SER A 154 -13.66 22.64 -19.27
N GLN A 155 -14.01 21.37 -19.51
CA GLN A 155 -13.61 20.63 -20.72
C GLN A 155 -14.28 21.14 -21.99
N ALA A 156 -15.43 21.83 -21.88
CA ALA A 156 -16.09 22.43 -23.03
C ALA A 156 -15.35 23.68 -23.57
N ILE A 157 -14.51 24.31 -22.75
CA ILE A 157 -13.77 25.54 -23.07
C ILE A 157 -12.71 25.25 -24.14
N ASN A 158 -12.65 26.08 -25.17
CA ASN A 158 -11.72 25.88 -26.30
C ASN A 158 -10.31 26.41 -26.00
N VAL A 159 -9.54 25.67 -25.19
CA VAL A 159 -8.15 26.01 -24.83
C VAL A 159 -7.17 25.46 -25.86
N LYS A 160 -6.19 26.27 -26.31
CA LYS A 160 -5.24 25.86 -27.37
C LYS A 160 -4.22 24.80 -26.92
N ASP A 161 -3.77 24.86 -25.68
CA ASP A 161 -2.86 23.87 -25.13
C ASP A 161 -3.64 22.61 -24.71
N ARG A 162 -3.20 21.45 -25.19
CA ARG A 162 -3.85 20.16 -24.92
C ARG A 162 -3.52 19.64 -23.51
N SER A 163 -2.40 20.05 -22.92
CA SER A 163 -2.01 19.70 -21.54
C SER A 163 -3.02 20.20 -20.51
N PHE A 164 -3.77 21.26 -20.84
CA PHE A 164 -4.83 21.80 -20.01
C PHE A 164 -5.90 20.76 -19.62
N TYR A 165 -6.36 19.93 -20.55
CA TYR A 165 -7.43 18.96 -20.28
C TYR A 165 -6.95 17.83 -19.35
N PHE A 166 -5.67 17.49 -19.41
CA PHE A 166 -5.05 16.54 -18.49
C PHE A 166 -4.99 17.11 -17.06
N LEU A 167 -4.62 18.37 -16.92
CA LEU A 167 -4.63 19.05 -15.62
C LEU A 167 -6.03 19.11 -15.02
N LEU A 168 -7.07 19.45 -15.81
CA LEU A 168 -8.45 19.52 -15.31
C LEU A 168 -8.90 18.20 -14.68
N HIS A 169 -8.56 17.06 -15.30
CA HIS A 169 -8.88 15.75 -14.76
C HIS A 169 -8.32 15.59 -13.35
N PHE A 170 -7.01 15.77 -13.23
CA PHE A 170 -6.32 15.51 -11.99
C PHE A 170 -6.57 16.58 -10.94
N PHE A 171 -6.91 17.82 -11.31
CA PHE A 171 -7.40 18.82 -10.33
C PHE A 171 -8.75 18.42 -9.74
N SER A 172 -9.64 17.83 -10.54
CA SER A 172 -10.95 17.34 -10.08
C SER A 172 -10.81 16.11 -9.17
N VAL A 173 -10.00 15.13 -9.59
CA VAL A 173 -9.79 13.87 -8.84
C VAL A 173 -9.04 14.09 -7.53
N LYS A 174 -8.04 14.98 -7.53
CA LYS A 174 -7.17 15.27 -6.38
C LYS A 174 -7.89 15.78 -5.14
N VAL A 175 -9.07 16.38 -5.31
CA VAL A 175 -9.85 16.96 -4.21
C VAL A 175 -10.96 16.04 -3.71
N GLU A 176 -11.22 14.91 -4.38
CA GLU A 176 -12.27 13.96 -3.99
C GLU A 176 -11.96 13.30 -2.63
N GLU A 177 -12.95 13.24 -1.73
CA GLU A 177 -12.79 12.71 -0.36
C GLU A 177 -12.52 11.20 -0.32
N ASP A 178 -13.10 10.44 -1.25
CA ASP A 178 -12.98 8.97 -1.31
C ASP A 178 -11.67 8.48 -1.94
N ILE A 179 -10.74 9.39 -2.31
CA ILE A 179 -9.48 9.05 -2.98
C ILE A 179 -8.30 9.38 -2.06
N SER A 180 -7.64 8.33 -1.56
CA SER A 180 -6.38 8.49 -0.80
C SER A 180 -5.24 9.00 -1.70
N TYR A 181 -4.24 9.63 -1.08
CA TYR A 181 -3.02 10.08 -1.76
C TYR A 181 -2.36 8.98 -2.59
N PHE A 182 -2.19 7.77 -2.04
CA PHE A 182 -1.53 6.67 -2.75
C PHE A 182 -2.32 6.17 -3.96
N ASN A 183 -3.66 6.15 -3.88
CA ASN A 183 -4.51 5.81 -5.02
C ASN A 183 -4.45 6.87 -6.11
N TYR A 184 -4.48 8.15 -5.71
CA TYR A 184 -4.27 9.28 -6.63
C TYR A 184 -2.91 9.18 -7.33
N GLU A 185 -1.83 8.96 -6.57
CA GLU A 185 -0.48 8.85 -7.10
C GLU A 185 -0.35 7.65 -8.05
N THR A 186 -0.90 6.50 -7.70
CA THR A 186 -0.89 5.31 -8.56
C THR A 186 -1.64 5.57 -9.87
N SER A 187 -2.81 6.22 -9.80
CA SER A 187 -3.58 6.64 -10.99
C SER A 187 -2.82 7.65 -11.86
N LEU A 188 -2.09 8.58 -11.25
CA LEU A 188 -1.28 9.57 -11.95
C LEU A 188 -0.02 8.95 -12.58
N ASN A 189 0.66 8.05 -11.87
CA ASN A 189 1.89 7.41 -12.35
C ASN A 189 1.61 6.41 -13.49
N SER A 190 0.53 5.63 -13.37
CA SER A 190 0.07 4.73 -14.44
C SER A 190 -0.28 5.49 -15.71
N SER A 191 -0.76 6.73 -15.56
CA SER A 191 -1.03 7.65 -16.66
C SER A 191 0.25 8.11 -17.40
N PHE A 192 1.43 8.10 -16.79
CA PHE A 192 2.62 8.65 -17.46
C PHE A 192 3.25 7.75 -18.52
N SER A 193 2.95 6.44 -18.55
CA SER A 193 3.61 5.47 -19.45
C SER A 193 3.60 5.87 -20.91
N SER A 194 2.59 6.64 -21.31
CA SER A 194 2.32 6.99 -22.68
C SER A 194 2.42 8.50 -22.95
N VAL A 195 2.72 9.31 -21.93
CA VAL A 195 2.82 10.78 -22.04
C VAL A 195 4.23 11.18 -22.50
N PRO A 196 4.39 12.13 -23.44
CA PRO A 196 5.72 12.59 -23.84
C PRO A 196 6.52 13.15 -22.64
N LYS A 197 7.82 12.80 -22.54
CA LYS A 197 8.69 13.11 -21.39
C LYS A 197 8.65 14.57 -20.93
N GLN A 198 8.64 15.52 -21.88
CA GLN A 198 8.57 16.97 -21.58
C GLN A 198 7.32 17.36 -20.77
N TYR A 199 6.19 16.67 -20.99
CA TYR A 199 4.94 16.90 -20.26
C TYR A 199 4.89 16.12 -18.95
N VAL A 200 5.53 14.95 -18.87
CA VAL A 200 5.64 14.17 -17.62
C VAL A 200 6.28 15.02 -16.53
N ASN A 201 7.36 15.73 -16.85
CA ASN A 201 8.05 16.62 -15.92
C ASN A 201 7.13 17.74 -15.40
N PHE A 202 6.41 18.40 -16.31
CA PHE A 202 5.41 19.43 -16.00
C PHE A 202 4.25 18.91 -15.14
N PHE A 203 3.69 17.76 -15.49
CA PHE A 203 2.59 17.15 -14.75
C PHE A 203 3.03 16.68 -13.37
N ASN A 204 4.21 16.09 -13.22
CA ASN A 204 4.73 15.72 -11.90
C ASN A 204 4.89 16.95 -11.00
N TYR A 205 5.50 18.03 -11.51
CA TYR A 205 5.62 19.28 -10.75
C TYR A 205 4.25 19.81 -10.30
N ARG A 206 3.23 19.78 -11.17
CA ARG A 206 1.95 20.41 -10.87
C ARG A 206 0.96 19.54 -10.10
N LEU A 207 0.92 18.24 -10.39
CA LEU A 207 -0.08 17.30 -9.90
C LEU A 207 0.44 16.46 -8.74
N ASN A 208 1.75 16.22 -8.65
CA ASN A 208 2.38 15.52 -7.53
C ASN A 208 3.57 16.30 -6.96
N PRO A 209 3.36 17.55 -6.50
CA PRO A 209 4.45 18.40 -6.03
C PRO A 209 5.11 17.92 -4.73
N MET A 210 4.57 16.86 -4.09
CA MET A 210 5.15 16.28 -2.87
C MET A 210 6.29 15.32 -3.19
N ASN A 211 6.16 14.55 -4.26
CA ASN A 211 7.19 13.60 -4.71
C ASN A 211 8.00 14.10 -5.91
N TYR A 212 7.89 15.40 -6.23
CA TYR A 212 8.60 15.99 -7.36
C TYR A 212 10.05 16.34 -7.03
N SER A 213 10.99 15.79 -7.81
CA SER A 213 12.38 16.20 -7.80
C SER A 213 12.66 17.17 -8.96
N PHE A 214 13.25 18.32 -8.64
CA PHE A 214 13.61 19.36 -9.61
C PHE A 214 14.87 18.98 -10.41
N GLY A 215 14.79 17.95 -11.25
CA GLY A 215 15.89 17.52 -12.12
C GLY A 215 16.05 18.42 -13.35
N ASN A 216 15.13 18.32 -14.30
CA ASN A 216 15.17 19.09 -15.56
C ASN A 216 14.33 20.38 -15.43
N LEU A 217 14.97 21.53 -15.27
CA LEU A 217 14.28 22.81 -15.18
C LEU A 217 13.88 23.39 -16.56
N GLU A 218 14.58 23.02 -17.63
CA GLU A 218 14.43 23.65 -18.94
C GLU A 218 13.03 23.40 -19.53
N ASP A 219 12.60 22.13 -19.52
CA ASP A 219 11.27 21.72 -19.98
C ASP A 219 10.15 22.45 -19.22
N LEU A 220 10.31 22.62 -17.89
CA LEU A 220 9.32 23.30 -17.05
C LEU A 220 9.13 24.75 -17.48
N PHE A 221 10.22 25.52 -17.61
CA PHE A 221 10.12 26.92 -18.03
C PHE A 221 9.50 27.03 -19.42
N THR A 222 9.84 26.12 -20.35
CA THR A 222 9.26 26.11 -21.70
C THR A 222 7.76 25.91 -21.67
N VAL A 223 7.24 24.92 -20.93
CA VAL A 223 5.79 24.68 -20.84
C VAL A 223 5.07 25.84 -20.10
N TYR A 224 5.63 26.34 -18.99
CA TYR A 224 5.04 27.45 -18.22
C TYR A 224 4.99 28.78 -18.97
N SER A 225 5.76 28.91 -20.06
CA SER A 225 5.69 30.10 -20.91
C SER A 225 4.29 30.33 -21.46
N ASN A 226 3.51 29.26 -21.65
CA ASN A 226 2.14 29.27 -22.16
C ASN A 226 1.07 29.77 -21.17
N TYR A 227 1.43 29.95 -19.90
CA TYR A 227 0.50 30.23 -18.81
C TYR A 227 0.66 31.64 -18.25
N SER A 228 -0.20 31.99 -17.29
CA SER A 228 -0.28 33.33 -16.69
C SER A 228 1.03 33.74 -16.00
N ILE A 229 1.28 35.04 -15.88
CA ILE A 229 2.38 35.56 -15.07
C ILE A 229 2.31 35.09 -13.61
N LEU A 230 1.10 34.82 -13.10
CA LEU A 230 0.90 34.28 -11.75
C LEU A 230 1.51 32.88 -11.62
N ASP A 231 1.25 32.01 -12.60
CA ASP A 231 1.79 30.66 -12.65
C ASP A 231 3.31 30.67 -12.85
N ARG A 232 3.82 31.59 -13.70
CA ARG A 232 5.26 31.78 -13.90
C ARG A 232 5.96 32.27 -12.64
N TYR A 233 5.31 33.14 -11.86
CA TYR A 233 5.85 33.61 -10.59
C TYR A 233 5.93 32.48 -9.56
N ILE A 234 4.87 31.68 -9.41
CA ILE A 234 4.89 30.50 -8.52
C ILE A 234 6.03 29.55 -8.91
N LEU A 235 6.19 29.25 -10.21
CA LEU A 235 7.32 28.44 -10.69
C LEU A 235 8.68 29.06 -10.31
N VAL A 236 8.88 30.35 -10.57
CA VAL A 236 10.16 31.02 -10.24
C VAL A 236 10.42 30.98 -8.74
N ARG A 237 9.40 31.23 -7.91
CA ARG A 237 9.50 31.17 -6.45
C ARG A 237 9.96 29.78 -6.00
N ASP A 238 9.30 28.73 -6.46
CA ASP A 238 9.58 27.35 -6.06
C ASP A 238 10.95 26.89 -6.59
N VAL A 239 11.35 27.32 -7.80
CA VAL A 239 12.70 27.08 -8.36
C VAL A 239 13.77 27.77 -7.51
N LEU A 240 13.57 29.02 -7.09
CA LEU A 240 14.54 29.73 -6.25
C LEU A 240 14.71 29.05 -4.89
N VAL A 241 13.61 28.58 -4.28
CA VAL A 241 13.65 27.75 -3.06
C VAL A 241 14.45 26.47 -3.29
N GLN A 242 14.32 25.82 -4.44
CA GLN A 242 15.11 24.63 -4.70
C GLN A 242 16.60 24.94 -4.95
N LEU A 243 16.91 26.03 -5.65
CA LEU A 243 18.30 26.39 -5.98
C LEU A 243 19.15 26.75 -4.75
N CYS A 244 18.52 27.05 -3.60
CA CYS A 244 19.25 27.32 -2.36
C CYS A 244 19.49 26.08 -1.48
N THR A 245 18.97 24.90 -1.89
CA THR A 245 19.23 23.63 -1.19
C THR A 245 20.69 23.20 -1.32
N ASP A 246 21.15 22.39 -0.36
CA ASP A 246 22.56 22.02 -0.22
C ASP A 246 23.15 21.23 -1.39
N GLU A 247 22.31 20.51 -2.13
CA GLU A 247 22.69 19.65 -3.25
C GLU A 247 23.09 20.43 -4.51
N ARG A 248 22.86 21.75 -4.53
CA ARG A 248 23.10 22.61 -5.70
C ARG A 248 24.50 23.19 -5.71
N SER A 249 24.97 23.53 -6.91
CA SER A 249 26.28 24.14 -7.11
C SER A 249 26.35 25.56 -6.53
N GLU A 250 27.54 26.01 -6.15
CA GLU A 250 27.73 27.38 -5.66
C GLU A 250 27.39 28.45 -6.72
N GLU A 251 27.55 28.14 -8.02
CA GLU A 251 27.09 29.05 -9.10
C GLU A 251 25.56 29.19 -9.11
N GLU A 252 24.82 28.09 -8.94
CA GLU A 252 23.36 28.10 -8.85
C GLU A 252 22.86 28.85 -7.61
N LYS A 253 23.53 28.66 -6.47
CA LYS A 253 23.21 29.40 -5.23
C LYS A 253 23.47 30.90 -5.39
N LEU A 254 24.57 31.28 -6.03
CA LEU A 254 24.86 32.69 -6.33
C LEU A 254 23.80 33.29 -7.25
N LEU A 255 23.43 32.57 -8.33
CA LEU A 255 22.35 32.98 -9.22
C LEU A 255 21.03 33.16 -8.46
N CYS A 256 20.68 32.20 -7.59
CA CYS A 256 19.50 32.27 -6.75
C CYS A 256 19.49 33.52 -5.85
N LEU A 257 20.60 33.80 -5.16
CA LEU A 257 20.75 34.97 -4.31
C LEU A 257 20.59 36.27 -5.10
N GLU A 258 21.26 36.40 -6.24
CA GLU A 258 21.18 37.60 -7.08
C GLU A 258 19.76 37.86 -7.61
N ARG A 259 19.07 36.80 -8.05
CA ARG A 259 17.69 36.93 -8.58
C ARG A 259 16.68 37.18 -7.47
N SER A 260 16.87 36.60 -6.29
CA SER A 260 16.06 36.90 -5.12
C SER A 260 16.23 38.36 -4.68
N ARG A 261 17.46 38.89 -4.62
CA ARG A 261 17.75 40.32 -4.34
C ARG A 261 17.17 41.26 -5.39
N PHE A 262 17.12 40.83 -6.64
CA PHE A 262 16.50 41.62 -7.69
C PHE A 262 14.99 41.68 -7.52
N LEU A 263 14.34 40.53 -7.33
CA LEU A 263 12.88 40.45 -7.20
C LEU A 263 12.36 41.08 -5.90
N SER A 264 13.08 40.96 -4.78
CA SER A 264 12.66 41.52 -3.49
C SER A 264 12.53 43.05 -3.48
N LYS A 265 13.11 43.75 -4.47
CA LYS A 265 12.93 45.20 -4.66
C LYS A 265 11.56 45.57 -5.23
N PHE A 266 10.85 44.61 -5.79
CA PHE A 266 9.63 44.82 -6.59
C PHE A 266 8.46 43.96 -6.09
N ILE A 267 8.75 42.79 -5.51
CA ILE A 267 7.75 41.81 -5.09
C ILE A 267 7.80 41.63 -3.57
N ASN A 268 6.65 41.77 -2.93
CA ASN A 268 6.45 41.66 -1.50
C ASN A 268 6.16 40.21 -1.10
N ASP A 269 7.17 39.34 -1.23
CA ASP A 269 7.08 37.94 -0.80
C ASP A 269 8.14 37.63 0.27
N PRO A 270 7.73 37.26 1.51
CA PRO A 270 8.64 36.85 2.56
C PRO A 270 9.57 35.69 2.20
N VAL A 271 9.19 34.82 1.26
CA VAL A 271 10.02 33.71 0.77
C VAL A 271 11.34 34.23 0.19
N LEU A 272 11.29 35.32 -0.60
CA LEU A 272 12.48 35.92 -1.21
C LEU A 272 13.46 36.44 -0.16
N LEU A 273 12.93 37.07 0.89
CA LEU A 273 13.73 37.57 2.01
C LEU A 273 14.39 36.42 2.80
N LYS A 274 13.67 35.30 2.99
CA LYS A 274 14.21 34.11 3.64
C LYS A 274 15.32 33.43 2.83
N ILE A 275 15.23 33.42 1.50
CA ILE A 275 16.31 32.95 0.61
C ILE A 275 17.56 33.84 0.75
N ILE A 276 17.36 35.16 0.72
CA ILE A 276 18.45 36.12 0.91
C ILE A 276 19.09 35.94 2.29
N ALA A 277 18.28 35.72 3.33
CA ALA A 277 18.76 35.45 4.68
C ALA A 277 19.61 34.17 4.78
N LEU A 278 19.22 33.11 4.06
CA LEU A 278 19.96 31.85 4.07
C LEU A 278 21.32 31.97 3.37
N LEU A 279 21.30 32.49 2.14
CA LEU A 279 22.46 32.49 1.25
C LEU A 279 23.38 33.71 1.44
N GLY A 280 22.82 34.86 1.78
CA GLY A 280 23.55 36.12 1.91
C GLY A 280 24.31 36.26 3.24
N ASP A 281 24.97 37.43 3.37
CA ASP A 281 25.64 37.89 4.59
C ASP A 281 24.86 39.01 5.28
N GLU A 282 23.66 39.31 4.80
CA GLU A 282 22.75 40.29 5.41
C GLU A 282 22.30 39.76 6.77
N GLN A 283 22.31 40.60 7.81
CA GLN A 283 22.05 40.17 9.19
C GLN A 283 20.69 40.63 9.74
N ASP A 284 20.00 41.58 9.10
CA ASP A 284 18.73 42.09 9.65
C ASP A 284 17.53 41.27 9.14
N PHE A 285 16.98 40.45 10.04
CA PHE A 285 15.83 39.58 9.80
C PHE A 285 14.60 39.96 10.61
N THR A 286 14.64 41.10 11.30
CA THR A 286 13.62 41.51 12.28
C THR A 286 12.22 41.60 11.67
N GLN A 287 12.11 42.03 10.42
CA GLN A 287 10.86 42.11 9.66
C GLN A 287 10.18 40.75 9.39
N LEU A 288 10.89 39.63 9.58
CA LEU A 288 10.35 38.28 9.37
C LEU A 288 9.90 37.61 10.69
N ILE A 289 10.02 38.30 11.82
CA ILE A 289 9.68 37.80 13.15
C ILE A 289 8.27 38.25 13.53
N GLU A 290 7.46 37.34 14.06
CA GLU A 290 6.16 37.66 14.63
C GLU A 290 6.21 37.59 16.16
N ILE A 291 6.09 38.75 16.83
CA ILE A 291 6.24 38.87 18.28
C ILE A 291 5.15 38.09 19.03
N LYS A 292 3.89 38.10 18.52
CA LYS A 292 2.80 37.33 19.15
C LYS A 292 3.15 35.85 19.19
N LYS A 293 3.65 35.31 18.08
CA LYS A 293 4.09 33.92 17.96
C LYS A 293 5.26 33.60 18.89
N CYS A 294 6.28 34.46 18.97
CA CYS A 294 7.40 34.26 19.89
C CYS A 294 6.96 34.10 21.34
N LYS A 295 5.99 34.91 21.81
CA LYS A 295 5.45 34.78 23.18
C LYS A 295 4.75 33.44 23.42
N ILE A 296 3.98 32.96 22.43
CA ILE A 296 3.32 31.65 22.51
C ILE A 296 4.36 30.52 22.62
N ILE A 297 5.41 30.59 21.80
CA ILE A 297 6.51 29.63 21.83
C ILE A 297 7.23 29.65 23.20
N ASP A 298 7.40 30.83 23.80
CA ASP A 298 7.99 30.96 25.14
C ASP A 298 7.12 30.30 26.22
N HIS A 299 5.81 30.48 26.19
CA HIS A 299 4.89 29.77 27.09
C HIS A 299 4.99 28.25 26.92
N TYR A 300 5.05 27.77 25.66
CA TYR A 300 5.24 26.35 25.38
C TYR A 300 6.56 25.82 25.94
N THR A 301 7.65 26.57 25.77
CA THR A 301 8.98 26.20 26.31
C THR A 301 8.99 26.17 27.83
N GLN A 302 8.25 27.06 28.50
CA GLN A 302 8.06 27.05 29.97
C GLN A 302 7.20 25.89 30.49
N GLY A 303 6.55 25.13 29.60
CA GLY A 303 5.57 24.11 30.00
C GLY A 303 4.21 24.69 30.44
N ARG A 304 3.93 25.96 30.12
CA ARG A 304 2.65 26.64 30.37
C ARG A 304 1.66 26.30 29.25
N TYR A 305 1.24 25.04 29.21
CA TYR A 305 0.47 24.48 28.10
C TYR A 305 -0.95 25.04 27.99
N ILE A 306 -1.57 25.41 29.12
CA ILE A 306 -2.93 26.01 29.12
C ILE A 306 -2.89 27.37 28.41
N GLU A 307 -1.95 28.24 28.80
CA GLU A 307 -1.77 29.55 28.16
C GLU A 307 -1.34 29.39 26.70
N THR A 308 -0.54 28.37 26.39
CA THR A 308 -0.18 28.05 25.00
C THR A 308 -1.43 27.72 24.17
N ILE A 309 -2.36 26.93 24.70
CA ILE A 309 -3.60 26.54 24.02
C ILE A 309 -4.48 27.77 23.75
N GLU A 310 -4.75 28.58 24.77
CA GLU A 310 -5.60 29.77 24.66
C GLU A 310 -5.03 30.80 23.67
N LEU A 311 -3.74 31.11 23.76
CA LEU A 311 -3.11 32.08 22.88
C LEU A 311 -2.93 31.56 21.46
N SER A 312 -2.62 30.28 21.28
CA SER A 312 -2.54 29.65 19.95
C SER A 312 -3.89 29.65 19.26
N LYS A 313 -4.97 29.34 19.98
CA LYS A 313 -6.34 29.36 19.43
C LYS A 313 -6.70 30.74 18.87
N ASN A 314 -6.46 31.79 19.64
CA ASN A 314 -6.70 33.17 19.20
C ASN A 314 -5.83 33.56 18.00
N TYR A 315 -4.54 33.17 18.02
CA TYR A 315 -3.63 33.45 16.91
C TYR A 315 -4.04 32.73 15.63
N LEU A 316 -4.40 31.45 15.70
CA LEU A 316 -4.77 30.63 14.54
C LEU A 316 -6.10 31.10 13.90
N LEU A 317 -6.97 31.78 14.64
CA LEU A 317 -8.14 32.45 14.07
C LEU A 317 -7.77 33.72 13.29
N GLU A 318 -6.69 34.40 13.64
CA GLU A 318 -6.14 35.55 12.90
C GLU A 318 -5.26 35.10 11.72
N MET A 319 -4.46 34.04 11.92
CA MET A 319 -3.42 33.54 11.02
C MET A 319 -3.50 32.01 10.91
N PRO A 320 -4.52 31.46 10.23
CA PRO A 320 -4.78 30.01 10.15
C PRO A 320 -3.75 29.25 9.31
N ASN A 321 -2.93 29.94 8.52
CA ASN A 321 -1.92 29.36 7.65
C ASN A 321 -0.57 29.10 8.35
N ASP A 322 -0.50 29.16 9.68
CA ASP A 322 0.72 28.87 10.46
C ASP A 322 0.66 27.47 11.08
N PHE A 323 1.09 26.46 10.32
CA PHE A 323 1.08 25.07 10.78
C PHE A 323 2.00 24.86 11.99
N SER A 324 3.14 25.58 12.05
CA SER A 324 4.06 25.45 13.19
C SER A 324 3.42 25.77 14.55
N LEU A 325 2.45 26.69 14.61
CA LEU A 325 1.68 26.94 15.83
C LEU A 325 0.54 25.95 16.03
N LEU A 326 -0.09 25.45 14.96
CA LEU A 326 -1.04 24.34 15.05
C LEU A 326 -0.39 23.10 15.70
N GLU A 327 0.85 22.81 15.33
CA GLU A 327 1.63 21.72 15.92
C GLU A 327 1.83 21.94 17.44
N LEU A 328 2.16 23.16 17.88
CA LEU A 328 2.31 23.46 19.32
C LEU A 328 0.98 23.42 20.07
N TYR A 329 -0.11 23.88 19.44
CA TYR A 329 -1.46 23.78 19.97
C TYR A 329 -1.81 22.32 20.26
N VAL A 330 -1.62 21.42 19.29
CA VAL A 330 -1.86 19.98 19.43
C VAL A 330 -0.96 19.37 20.50
N LYS A 331 0.36 19.65 20.46
CA LYS A 331 1.31 19.10 21.45
C LYS A 331 1.00 19.53 22.88
N SER A 332 0.47 20.73 23.07
CA SER A 332 0.06 21.24 24.38
C SER A 332 -1.11 20.44 24.97
N HIS A 333 -2.09 20.04 24.15
CA HIS A 333 -3.19 19.15 24.59
C HIS A 333 -2.66 17.78 25.00
N ILE A 334 -1.74 17.21 24.20
CA ILE A 334 -1.10 15.93 24.50
C ILE A 334 -0.31 15.99 25.81
N HIS A 335 0.47 17.05 26.03
CA HIS A 335 1.22 17.23 27.27
C HIS A 335 0.34 17.36 28.52
N LEU A 336 -0.87 17.92 28.38
CA LEU A 336 -1.86 18.01 29.46
C LEU A 336 -2.73 16.76 29.60
N ASN A 337 -2.64 15.81 28.65
CA ASN A 337 -3.50 14.62 28.55
C ASN A 337 -5.00 14.99 28.55
N ILE A 338 -5.36 16.00 27.75
CA ILE A 338 -6.75 16.44 27.55
C ILE A 338 -7.20 16.18 26.11
N GLU A 339 -8.52 16.13 25.90
CA GLU A 339 -9.12 16.04 24.56
C GLU A 339 -8.83 17.31 23.76
N LEU A 340 -8.65 17.15 22.44
CA LEU A 340 -8.40 18.26 21.54
C LEU A 340 -9.63 19.15 21.41
N GLU A 341 -9.48 20.45 21.69
CA GLU A 341 -10.53 21.43 21.41
C GLU A 341 -10.59 21.81 19.93
N CYS A 342 -11.79 22.13 19.42
CA CYS A 342 -11.91 22.79 18.13
C CYS A 342 -11.36 24.22 18.22
N ILE A 343 -10.67 24.65 17.16
CA ILE A 343 -10.11 26.00 17.05
C ILE A 343 -11.23 26.98 16.72
N SER A 344 -12.09 26.59 15.77
CA SER A 344 -13.26 27.36 15.35
C SER A 344 -14.54 26.86 16.04
N ILE A 345 -15.54 27.75 16.14
CA ILE A 345 -16.89 27.40 16.64
C ILE A 345 -17.60 26.49 15.64
N ASN A 346 -17.42 26.75 14.34
CA ASN A 346 -17.95 25.92 13.27
C ASN A 346 -16.85 25.02 12.73
N PRO A 347 -17.12 23.73 12.43
CA PRO A 347 -16.15 22.84 11.84
C PRO A 347 -15.51 23.45 10.60
N CYS A 348 -14.18 23.54 10.61
CA CYS A 348 -13.41 24.06 9.48
C CYS A 348 -12.30 23.12 9.06
N PHE A 349 -11.66 23.41 7.92
CA PHE A 349 -10.54 22.61 7.42
C PHE A 349 -9.39 22.54 8.43
N LEU A 350 -9.12 23.65 9.15
CA LEU A 350 -8.10 23.67 10.19
C LEU A 350 -8.41 22.70 11.33
N ASP A 351 -9.68 22.52 11.71
CA ASP A 351 -10.08 21.55 12.73
C ASP A 351 -9.81 20.10 12.24
N ILE A 352 -10.05 19.80 10.96
CA ILE A 352 -9.74 18.49 10.35
C ILE A 352 -8.24 18.21 10.48
N ILE A 353 -7.38 19.14 10.05
CA ILE A 353 -5.92 18.99 10.15
C ILE A 353 -5.47 18.87 11.60
N SER A 354 -6.05 19.66 12.51
CA SER A 354 -5.72 19.60 13.94
C SER A 354 -6.03 18.23 14.55
N LYS A 355 -7.18 17.64 14.20
CA LYS A 355 -7.63 16.34 14.67
C LYS A 355 -6.74 15.22 14.15
N LEU A 356 -6.44 15.21 12.85
CA LEU A 356 -5.54 14.22 12.26
C LEU A 356 -4.13 14.32 12.85
N THR A 357 -3.63 15.55 13.06
CA THR A 357 -2.34 15.79 13.69
C THR A 357 -2.33 15.31 15.15
N TYR A 358 -3.42 15.52 15.90
CA TYR A 358 -3.57 15.02 17.27
C TYR A 358 -3.61 13.51 17.34
N THR A 359 -4.39 12.83 16.49
CA THR A 359 -4.43 11.36 16.44
C THR A 359 -3.03 10.80 16.14
N TYR A 360 -2.33 11.39 15.15
CA TYR A 360 -0.97 10.98 14.79
C TYR A 360 0.04 11.18 15.94
N LEU A 361 0.05 12.37 16.57
CA LEU A 361 1.02 12.69 17.63
C LEU A 361 0.67 12.09 18.99
N SER A 362 -0.60 11.84 19.28
CA SER A 362 -1.03 11.18 20.53
C SER A 362 -0.74 9.68 20.51
N LYS A 363 -0.61 9.08 19.31
CA LYS A 363 -0.38 7.64 19.11
C LYS A 363 -1.56 6.81 19.61
N ILE A 364 -2.76 7.37 19.53
CA ILE A 364 -4.04 6.76 19.91
C ILE A 364 -4.85 6.50 18.63
N GLY A 365 -5.58 5.39 18.57
CA GLY A 365 -6.37 5.01 17.39
C GLY A 365 -5.50 4.41 16.29
N ASP A 366 -5.70 4.84 15.04
CA ASP A 366 -4.88 4.47 13.88
C ASP A 366 -4.07 5.69 13.36
N PRO A 367 -2.82 5.88 13.85
CA PRO A 367 -1.93 6.93 13.37
C PRO A 367 -1.55 6.78 11.91
N ASN A 368 -1.52 5.56 11.36
CA ASN A 368 -1.14 5.33 9.97
C ASN A 368 -2.24 5.82 9.03
N GLU A 369 -3.51 5.49 9.34
CA GLU A 369 -4.64 6.05 8.60
C GLU A 369 -4.66 7.58 8.69
N SER A 370 -4.45 8.13 9.91
CA SER A 370 -4.40 9.59 10.10
C SER A 370 -3.27 10.26 9.30
N LEU A 371 -2.13 9.59 9.14
CA LEU A 371 -1.01 10.05 8.31
C LEU A 371 -1.37 10.03 6.82
N VAL A 372 -2.03 8.98 6.34
CA VAL A 372 -2.52 8.88 4.96
C VAL A 372 -3.55 9.97 4.67
N ASP A 373 -4.44 10.23 5.63
CA ASP A 373 -5.44 11.29 5.51
C ASP A 373 -4.78 12.68 5.54
N LEU A 374 -3.76 12.92 6.40
CA LEU A 374 -2.97 14.15 6.37
C LEU A 374 -2.28 14.37 5.02
N LEU A 375 -1.68 13.31 4.45
CA LEU A 375 -1.08 13.36 3.11
C LEU A 375 -2.14 13.68 2.05
N THR A 376 -3.32 13.09 2.15
CA THR A 376 -4.44 13.31 1.23
C THR A 376 -4.91 14.76 1.28
N GLN A 377 -5.13 15.30 2.49
CA GLN A 377 -5.49 16.71 2.67
C GLN A 377 -4.38 17.66 2.22
N ALA A 378 -3.12 17.37 2.54
CA ALA A 378 -1.98 18.16 2.08
C ALA A 378 -1.89 18.16 0.55
N ASN A 379 -2.14 17.03 -0.10
CA ASN A 379 -2.20 16.95 -1.56
C ASN A 379 -3.34 17.83 -2.09
N ALA A 380 -4.57 17.73 -1.57
CA ALA A 380 -5.70 18.53 -2.03
C ALA A 380 -5.42 20.05 -2.05
N ILE A 381 -4.69 20.56 -1.04
CA ILE A 381 -4.28 21.96 -0.92
C ILE A 381 -2.80 22.21 -1.29
N SER A 382 -2.19 21.38 -2.16
CA SER A 382 -0.73 21.43 -2.39
C SER A 382 -0.20 22.74 -2.99
N ASN A 383 -1.09 23.61 -3.44
CA ASN A 383 -0.78 24.94 -3.97
C ASN A 383 -0.81 26.04 -2.89
N PHE A 384 -1.07 25.69 -1.62
CA PHE A 384 -0.97 26.56 -0.45
C PHE A 384 0.41 26.40 0.21
N ASP A 385 0.93 27.47 0.80
CA ASP A 385 2.18 27.39 1.57
C ASP A 385 1.98 26.54 2.86
N PHE A 386 0.76 26.54 3.43
CA PHE A 386 0.36 25.70 4.57
C PHE A 386 0.57 24.20 4.31
N SER A 387 0.28 23.74 3.08
CA SER A 387 0.48 22.34 2.70
C SER A 387 1.96 21.94 2.72
N LYS A 388 2.86 22.83 2.32
CA LYS A 388 4.31 22.59 2.37
C LYS A 388 4.83 22.45 3.80
N GLU A 389 4.23 23.17 4.76
CA GLU A 389 4.53 22.96 6.18
C GLU A 389 4.02 21.60 6.70
N ILE A 390 2.81 21.16 6.31
CA ILE A 390 2.31 19.83 6.65
C ILE A 390 3.24 18.75 6.11
N VAL A 391 3.65 18.86 4.84
CA VAL A 391 4.56 17.89 4.21
C VAL A 391 5.89 17.84 4.93
N SER A 392 6.46 19.00 5.27
CA SER A 392 7.70 19.03 6.05
C SER A 392 7.53 18.43 7.45
N PHE A 393 6.37 18.62 8.10
CA PHE A 393 6.04 17.92 9.33
C PHE A 393 5.98 16.40 9.12
N LEU A 394 5.32 15.93 8.07
CA LEU A 394 5.23 14.50 7.76
C LEU A 394 6.60 13.92 7.43
N GLU A 395 7.42 14.58 6.62
CA GLU A 395 8.79 14.16 6.31
C GLU A 395 9.64 14.06 7.58
N ARG A 396 9.60 15.03 8.49
CA ARG A 396 10.32 14.96 9.78
C ARG A 396 9.89 13.81 10.67
N ASN A 397 8.64 13.39 10.56
CA ASN A 397 8.09 12.30 11.37
C ASN A 397 8.09 10.94 10.64
N MET A 398 8.33 10.90 9.32
CA MET A 398 8.48 9.67 8.53
C MET A 398 9.95 9.32 8.22
N LYS A 399 10.80 10.32 8.00
CA LYS A 399 12.24 10.14 7.72
C LYS A 399 13.07 10.31 8.98
N ILE A 400 14.15 9.54 9.06
CA ILE A 400 14.95 9.27 10.26
C ILE A 400 16.03 10.35 10.52
N ASP A 401 16.34 11.17 9.51
CA ASP A 401 17.42 12.16 9.58
C ASP A 401 16.90 13.54 10.05
N TYR A 402 16.83 13.70 11.37
CA TYR A 402 16.38 14.88 12.13
C TYR A 402 16.93 16.25 11.65
N PHE A 403 18.02 16.28 10.89
CA PHE A 403 18.79 17.50 10.57
C PHE A 403 19.04 17.76 9.08
N LYS A 404 18.67 16.85 8.15
CA LYS A 404 19.00 17.04 6.72
C LYS A 404 17.92 17.71 5.88
N GLU A 405 16.64 17.62 6.27
CA GLU A 405 15.52 18.05 5.40
C GLU A 405 14.61 19.13 6.04
N ASN A 406 15.09 19.83 7.07
CA ASN A 406 14.32 20.88 7.74
C ASN A 406 14.31 22.23 6.98
N SER A 407 14.90 22.28 5.78
CA SER A 407 15.09 23.52 5.01
C SER A 407 13.83 24.02 4.33
N LEU A 408 12.88 23.15 3.95
CA LEU A 408 11.68 23.59 3.23
C LEU A 408 10.65 24.28 4.14
N SER A 409 10.40 23.75 5.36
CA SER A 409 9.50 24.42 6.33
C SER A 409 9.92 25.85 6.63
N TYR A 410 11.23 26.12 6.68
CA TYR A 410 11.77 27.47 6.83
C TYR A 410 11.23 28.43 5.77
N PHE A 411 11.25 28.04 4.49
CA PHE A 411 10.83 28.91 3.40
C PHE A 411 9.34 29.14 3.35
N TYR A 412 8.51 28.16 3.72
CA TYR A 412 7.06 28.30 3.62
C TYR A 412 6.41 28.80 4.92
N SER A 413 7.11 28.71 6.05
CA SER A 413 6.64 29.28 7.32
C SER A 413 6.30 30.76 7.22
N ARG A 414 5.16 31.19 7.76
CA ARG A 414 4.75 32.60 7.68
C ARG A 414 5.79 33.56 8.27
N SER A 415 6.36 33.18 9.40
CA SER A 415 7.33 33.94 10.17
C SER A 415 8.44 33.03 10.70
N LEU A 416 9.60 33.63 10.93
CA LEU A 416 10.74 32.94 11.51
C LEU A 416 10.45 32.56 12.96
N ASN A 417 10.87 31.36 13.35
CA ASN A 417 10.76 30.86 14.72
C ASN A 417 12.12 30.33 15.22
N PRO A 418 12.27 30.10 16.54
CA PRO A 418 13.54 29.64 17.10
C PRO A 418 14.07 28.33 16.53
N LEU A 419 13.22 27.41 16.04
CA LEU A 419 13.65 26.13 15.49
C LEU A 419 14.37 26.28 14.14
N HIS A 420 14.15 27.39 13.43
CA HIS A 420 14.76 27.63 12.12
C HIS A 420 16.28 27.81 12.15
N TYR A 421 16.89 28.01 13.32
CA TYR A 421 18.35 28.10 13.41
C TYR A 421 19.05 26.84 12.88
N THR A 422 18.39 25.68 12.92
CA THR A 422 18.97 24.42 12.44
C THR A 422 19.21 24.40 10.94
N VAL A 423 18.53 25.26 10.17
CA VAL A 423 18.66 25.36 8.71
C VAL A 423 20.06 25.87 8.31
N PHE A 424 20.69 26.69 9.15
CA PHE A 424 22.03 27.18 8.90
C PHE A 424 23.05 26.13 9.31
N LYS A 425 23.97 25.75 8.42
CA LYS A 425 25.06 24.80 8.75
C LYS A 425 26.20 25.45 9.54
N ASN A 426 26.50 26.72 9.24
CA ASN A 426 27.61 27.44 9.83
C ASN A 426 27.23 27.95 11.24
N GLU A 427 28.04 27.63 12.26
CA GLU A 427 27.81 28.04 13.65
C GLU A 427 27.75 29.56 13.85
N ALA A 428 28.58 30.33 13.14
CA ALA A 428 28.54 31.79 13.20
C ALA A 428 27.23 32.34 12.60
N LYS A 429 26.73 31.74 11.52
CA LYS A 429 25.40 32.08 10.97
C LYS A 429 24.27 31.68 11.92
N ARG A 430 24.36 30.53 12.60
CA ARG A 430 23.40 30.14 13.65
C ARG A 430 23.39 31.15 14.80
N ALA A 431 24.57 31.52 15.29
CA ALA A 431 24.73 32.50 16.35
C ALA A 431 24.23 33.88 15.92
N SER A 432 24.53 34.31 14.70
CA SER A 432 24.00 35.56 14.13
C SER A 432 22.49 35.54 13.98
N PHE A 433 21.90 34.46 13.45
CA PHE A 433 20.45 34.31 13.32
C PHE A 433 19.78 34.39 14.69
N LEU A 434 20.27 33.63 15.67
CA LEU A 434 19.79 33.71 17.05
C LEU A 434 20.04 35.09 17.68
N GLY A 435 21.11 35.77 17.29
CA GLY A 435 21.52 37.13 17.68
C GLY A 435 20.62 38.25 17.15
N CYS A 436 20.06 38.09 15.96
CA CYS A 436 19.20 39.09 15.33
C CYS A 436 17.73 38.93 15.73
N LEU A 437 17.38 37.78 16.31
CA LEU A 437 16.08 37.52 16.95
C LEU A 437 16.05 38.02 18.41
N ASP A 438 17.14 38.64 18.87
CA ASP A 438 17.32 39.11 20.26
C ASP A 438 16.39 40.27 20.57
N THR A 439 15.19 39.93 20.99
CA THR A 439 14.61 40.65 22.12
C THR A 439 15.17 39.97 23.35
N GLU A 440 15.90 40.68 24.22
CA GLU A 440 16.46 40.15 25.49
C GLU A 440 15.41 39.45 26.38
N THR A 441 14.13 39.52 26.01
CA THR A 441 12.95 39.04 26.72
C THR A 441 12.49 37.63 26.36
N SER A 442 12.91 37.04 25.23
CA SER A 442 12.37 35.74 24.81
C SER A 442 13.15 34.56 25.37
N LEU A 443 12.45 33.70 26.12
CA LEU A 443 13.04 32.58 26.85
C LEU A 443 13.56 31.48 25.90
N THR A 444 12.79 31.16 24.86
CA THR A 444 13.10 30.04 23.95
C THR A 444 14.37 30.29 23.16
N PHE A 445 14.58 31.53 22.70
CA PHE A 445 15.82 31.90 22.01
C PHE A 445 17.04 31.75 22.93
N ASN A 446 16.94 32.23 24.17
CA ASN A 446 18.00 32.07 25.16
C ASN A 446 18.27 30.60 25.49
N PHE A 447 17.22 29.78 25.55
CA PHE A 447 17.35 28.33 25.73
C PHE A 447 18.12 27.66 24.57
N PHE A 448 17.84 28.00 23.31
CA PHE A 448 18.60 27.46 22.18
C PHE A 448 20.04 28.01 22.11
N ARG A 449 20.30 29.25 22.56
CA ARG A 449 21.67 29.78 22.71
C ARG A 449 22.48 29.02 23.76
N MET A 450 21.85 28.60 24.86
CA MET A 450 22.47 27.74 25.88
C MET A 450 22.95 26.41 25.27
N LEU A 451 22.12 25.77 24.43
CA LEU A 451 22.50 24.51 23.77
C LEU A 451 23.71 24.67 22.83
N ASN A 452 23.89 25.86 22.25
CA ASN A 452 25.08 26.22 21.47
C ASN A 452 26.28 26.67 22.33
N GLY A 453 26.20 26.56 23.67
CA GLY A 453 27.30 26.85 24.60
C GLY A 453 27.49 28.32 24.97
N SER A 454 26.55 29.21 24.63
CA SER A 454 26.68 30.64 24.87
C SER A 454 26.17 31.11 26.25
N ILE A 455 25.45 30.25 26.98
CA ILE A 455 24.76 30.58 28.24
C ILE A 455 24.77 29.35 29.18
N ASP A 456 24.86 29.58 30.50
CA ASP A 456 24.85 28.53 31.55
C ASP A 456 23.46 27.89 31.75
N LYS A 457 23.42 26.56 31.92
CA LYS A 457 22.23 25.72 32.17
C LYS A 457 21.49 26.13 33.44
N GLU A 458 22.21 26.57 34.48
CA GLU A 458 21.61 26.95 35.76
C GLU A 458 20.61 28.12 35.63
N LYS A 459 20.72 28.96 34.58
CA LYS A 459 19.79 30.08 34.36
C LYS A 459 18.36 29.66 34.00
N PHE A 460 18.15 28.41 33.57
CA PHE A 460 16.83 27.92 33.13
C PHE A 460 16.16 27.01 34.17
N LYS A 461 16.86 26.70 35.26
CA LYS A 461 16.37 25.81 36.32
C LYS A 461 15.16 26.44 37.01
N GLY A 462 14.09 25.65 37.14
CA GLY A 462 12.81 26.13 37.70
C GLY A 462 12.00 27.05 36.78
N ILE A 463 12.49 27.36 35.58
CA ILE A 463 11.78 28.15 34.55
C ILE A 463 11.32 27.25 33.40
N ILE A 464 12.19 26.36 32.94
CA ILE A 464 11.89 25.36 31.91
C ILE A 464 11.76 23.99 32.58
N PRO A 465 10.78 23.14 32.18
CA PRO A 465 10.64 21.80 32.72
C PRO A 465 11.91 20.96 32.55
N GLU A 466 12.30 20.25 33.61
CA GLU A 466 13.57 19.53 33.68
C GLU A 466 13.71 18.47 32.58
N TYR A 467 12.64 17.71 32.31
CA TYR A 467 12.62 16.72 31.24
C TYR A 467 12.97 17.32 29.87
N ARG A 468 12.54 18.57 29.59
CA ARG A 468 12.80 19.25 28.32
C ARG A 468 14.26 19.67 28.23
N ILE A 469 14.80 20.21 29.32
CA ILE A 469 16.22 20.56 29.41
C ILE A 469 17.07 19.30 29.17
N ASN A 470 16.75 18.21 29.87
CA ASN A 470 17.47 16.94 29.77
C ASN A 470 17.38 16.35 28.35
N TYR A 471 16.19 16.36 27.72
CA TYR A 471 16.01 15.88 26.36
C TYR A 471 16.89 16.64 25.36
N TYR A 472 16.78 17.97 25.30
CA TYR A 472 17.58 18.75 24.35
C TYR A 472 19.09 18.69 24.64
N THR A 473 19.49 18.57 25.91
CA THR A 473 20.89 18.33 26.29
C THR A 473 21.38 16.99 25.72
N ALA A 474 20.60 15.92 25.89
CA ALA A 474 20.93 14.61 25.34
C ALA A 474 21.02 14.63 23.80
N ILE A 475 20.10 15.32 23.11
CA ILE A 475 20.17 15.50 21.66
C ILE A 475 21.44 16.27 21.25
N THR A 476 21.85 17.30 21.99
CA THR A 476 23.11 18.00 21.72
C THR A 476 24.32 17.07 21.83
N HIS A 477 24.39 16.23 22.87
CA HIS A 477 25.45 15.22 23.01
C HIS A 477 25.41 14.17 21.90
N PHE A 478 24.22 13.72 21.51
CA PHE A 478 24.02 12.78 20.41
C PHE A 478 24.60 13.33 19.09
N VAL A 479 24.29 14.59 18.75
CA VAL A 479 24.80 15.25 17.53
C VAL A 479 26.32 15.43 17.55
N ARG A 480 26.92 15.58 18.74
CA ARG A 480 28.39 15.64 18.92
C ARG A 480 29.07 14.27 18.86
N GLY A 481 28.31 13.17 18.75
CA GLY A 481 28.82 11.81 18.80
C GLY A 481 29.13 11.30 20.20
N GLU A 482 28.71 12.02 21.24
CA GLU A 482 28.91 11.66 22.66
C GLU A 482 27.77 10.75 23.14
N PHE A 483 27.64 9.58 22.50
CA PHE A 483 26.48 8.70 22.63
C PHE A 483 26.25 8.19 24.07
N GLU A 484 27.31 7.98 24.85
CA GLU A 484 27.19 7.49 26.23
C GLU A 484 26.52 8.51 27.16
N ILE A 485 26.84 9.80 26.99
CA ILE A 485 26.24 10.88 27.78
C ILE A 485 24.76 11.05 27.37
N ALA A 486 24.50 11.01 26.05
CA ALA A 486 23.14 11.06 25.53
C ALA A 486 22.27 9.91 26.04
N LYS A 487 22.79 8.67 25.98
CA LYS A 487 22.14 7.45 26.51
C LYS A 487 21.71 7.63 27.96
N ASN A 488 22.66 7.99 28.83
CA ASN A 488 22.38 8.16 30.27
C ASN A 488 21.29 9.20 30.54
N GLY A 489 21.30 10.33 29.82
CA GLY A 489 20.26 11.36 29.95
C GLY A 489 18.88 10.89 29.47
N LEU A 490 18.82 10.10 28.39
CA LEU A 490 17.56 9.57 27.85
C LEU A 490 16.97 8.47 28.73
N GLU A 491 17.81 7.57 29.26
CA GLU A 491 17.38 6.54 30.22
C GLU A 491 16.79 7.16 31.49
N GLN A 492 17.36 8.28 31.97
CA GLN A 492 16.85 9.01 33.12
C GLN A 492 15.45 9.56 32.84
N ILE A 493 15.23 10.14 31.65
CA ILE A 493 13.91 10.67 31.23
C ILE A 493 12.86 9.55 31.24
N LEU A 494 13.19 8.36 30.72
CA LEU A 494 12.27 7.21 30.73
C LEU A 494 11.92 6.71 32.14
N LYS A 495 12.84 6.86 33.11
CA LYS A 495 12.60 6.47 34.51
C LYS A 495 11.76 7.48 35.29
N GLU A 496 11.93 8.78 35.01
CA GLU A 496 11.37 9.87 35.81
C GLU A 496 9.98 10.33 35.33
N SER A 497 9.56 9.96 34.12
CA SER A 497 8.48 10.66 33.43
C SER A 497 7.40 9.74 32.84
N ASN A 498 6.13 10.03 33.14
CA ASN A 498 4.96 9.40 32.50
C ASN A 498 4.57 10.13 31.19
N HIS A 499 5.53 10.41 30.31
CA HIS A 499 5.21 11.05 29.04
C HIS A 499 4.61 10.04 28.05
N ALA A 500 3.60 10.46 27.29
CA ALA A 500 2.92 9.65 26.29
C ALA A 500 2.99 10.27 24.88
N GLY A 501 2.63 9.48 23.86
CA GLY A 501 2.57 9.93 22.47
C GLY A 501 3.93 10.29 21.88
N PHE A 502 3.97 11.36 21.10
CA PHE A 502 5.13 11.77 20.30
C PHE A 502 6.41 11.96 21.13
N PHE A 503 6.31 12.48 22.35
CA PHE A 503 7.51 12.75 23.14
C PHE A 503 8.19 11.45 23.59
N PHE A 504 7.40 10.45 23.97
CA PHE A 504 7.93 9.13 24.33
C PHE A 504 8.62 8.48 23.13
N GLU A 505 7.97 8.48 21.96
CA GLU A 505 8.56 7.97 20.71
C GLU A 505 9.89 8.66 20.37
N LEU A 506 10.00 9.98 20.54
CA LEU A 506 11.25 10.72 20.31
C LEU A 506 12.40 10.28 21.22
N VAL A 507 12.10 10.06 22.51
CA VAL A 507 13.10 9.58 23.48
C VAL A 507 13.55 8.17 23.12
N VAL A 508 12.61 7.27 22.80
CA VAL A 508 12.90 5.89 22.43
C VAL A 508 13.71 5.81 21.13
N ASP A 509 13.36 6.56 20.09
CA ASP A 509 14.10 6.58 18.81
C ASP A 509 15.56 7.02 19.02
N CYS A 510 15.78 8.12 19.76
CA CYS A 510 17.14 8.60 20.02
C CYS A 510 17.93 7.61 20.89
N LEU A 511 17.29 7.03 21.91
CA LEU A 511 17.94 6.04 22.79
C LEU A 511 18.30 4.76 22.02
N PHE A 512 17.42 4.27 21.15
CA PHE A 512 17.69 3.14 20.26
C PHE A 512 18.92 3.41 19.39
N LYS A 513 19.00 4.60 18.78
CA LYS A 513 20.17 5.02 17.99
C LYS A 513 21.45 5.08 18.82
N CYS A 514 21.38 5.51 20.09
CA CYS A 514 22.52 5.48 21.00
C CYS A 514 23.00 4.05 21.24
N TYR A 515 22.10 3.12 21.58
CA TYR A 515 22.46 1.71 21.79
C TYR A 515 23.11 1.08 20.54
N VAL A 516 22.54 1.33 19.35
CA VAL A 516 23.12 0.84 18.09
C VAL A 516 24.50 1.45 17.81
N ALA A 517 24.69 2.74 18.08
CA ALA A 517 25.99 3.41 17.90
C ALA A 517 27.07 2.90 18.87
N LEU A 518 26.66 2.47 20.07
CA LEU A 518 27.54 1.90 21.11
C LEU A 518 27.72 0.38 20.96
N PHE A 519 27.14 -0.26 19.93
CA PHE A 519 27.11 -1.70 19.73
C PHE A 519 26.43 -2.51 20.86
N GLU A 520 25.58 -1.86 21.66
CA GLU A 520 24.75 -2.48 22.71
C GLU A 520 23.45 -3.03 22.09
N ILE A 521 23.57 -4.00 21.18
CA ILE A 521 22.46 -4.43 20.32
C ILE A 521 21.32 -5.12 21.09
N ASP A 522 21.62 -5.92 22.12
CA ASP A 522 20.58 -6.55 22.93
C ASP A 522 19.69 -5.49 23.64
N CYS A 523 20.29 -4.41 24.16
CA CYS A 523 19.54 -3.30 24.76
C CYS A 523 18.64 -2.60 23.73
N ALA A 524 19.12 -2.43 22.48
CA ALA A 524 18.32 -1.87 21.40
C ALA A 524 17.12 -2.76 21.04
N ILE A 525 17.33 -4.07 20.96
CA ILE A 525 16.29 -5.07 20.72
C ILE A 525 15.24 -5.02 21.83
N ASP A 526 15.67 -5.03 23.08
CA ASP A 526 14.78 -5.04 24.25
C ASP A 526 13.94 -3.76 24.32
N LEU A 527 14.57 -2.59 24.10
CA LEU A 527 13.88 -1.31 24.06
C LEU A 527 12.82 -1.27 22.95
N TYR A 528 13.16 -1.73 21.74
CA TYR A 528 12.22 -1.77 20.62
C TYR A 528 11.03 -2.67 20.92
N VAL A 529 11.28 -3.92 21.35
CA VAL A 529 10.21 -4.91 21.55
C VAL A 529 9.30 -4.51 22.70
N HIS A 530 9.83 -4.04 23.83
CA HIS A 530 9.00 -3.54 24.93
C HIS A 530 8.12 -2.36 24.50
N THR A 531 8.68 -1.43 23.72
CA THR A 531 7.93 -0.28 23.22
C THR A 531 6.84 -0.72 22.24
N TYR A 532 7.16 -1.63 21.31
CA TYR A 532 6.23 -2.17 20.34
C TYR A 532 5.07 -2.93 21.00
N LEU A 533 5.35 -3.77 22.00
CA LEU A 533 4.32 -4.52 22.73
C LEU A 533 3.42 -3.62 23.59
N THR A 534 3.90 -2.45 24.00
CA THR A 534 3.08 -1.45 24.71
C THR A 534 2.15 -0.72 23.74
N ASN A 535 2.69 -0.27 22.60
CA ASN A 535 1.95 0.33 21.50
C ASN A 535 2.82 0.30 20.24
N GLU A 536 2.39 -0.45 19.23
CA GLU A 536 3.15 -0.65 17.99
C GLU A 536 3.48 0.67 17.26
N THR A 537 2.66 1.70 17.43
CA THR A 537 2.82 2.98 16.74
C THR A 537 3.95 3.83 17.32
N LEU A 538 4.46 3.50 18.51
CA LEU A 538 5.57 4.19 19.17
C LEU A 538 6.95 3.80 18.60
N VAL A 539 7.05 2.71 17.85
CA VAL A 539 8.29 2.34 17.16
C VAL A 539 8.28 2.69 15.67
N SER A 540 7.22 3.34 15.18
CA SER A 540 7.02 3.65 13.76
C SER A 540 8.17 4.46 13.14
N ARG A 541 8.84 5.28 13.96
CA ARG A 541 9.96 6.14 13.54
C ARG A 541 11.34 5.49 13.62
N ILE A 542 11.45 4.35 14.29
CA ILE A 542 12.73 3.74 14.59
C ILE A 542 13.29 3.08 13.33
N ASP A 543 14.43 3.57 12.84
CA ASP A 543 15.18 2.89 11.78
C ASP A 543 15.99 1.72 12.31
N SER A 544 15.46 0.52 12.10
CA SER A 544 16.12 -0.72 12.43
C SER A 544 17.17 -1.17 11.40
N SER A 545 17.31 -0.51 10.25
CA SER A 545 18.15 -0.99 9.14
C SER A 545 19.60 -1.19 9.55
N LYS A 546 20.19 -0.21 10.25
CA LYS A 546 21.56 -0.30 10.75
C LYS A 546 21.71 -1.39 11.81
N ALA A 547 20.72 -1.58 12.68
CA ALA A 547 20.73 -2.66 13.67
C ALA A 547 20.68 -4.04 12.98
N ILE A 548 19.81 -4.21 11.99
CA ILE A 548 19.72 -5.44 11.18
C ILE A 548 21.03 -5.70 10.44
N GLU A 549 21.63 -4.69 9.82
CA GLU A 549 22.92 -4.81 9.14
C GLU A 549 24.01 -5.28 10.11
N VAL A 550 24.09 -4.69 11.31
CA VAL A 550 25.05 -5.09 12.34
C VAL A 550 24.81 -6.54 12.81
N ILE A 551 23.55 -6.96 13.01
CA ILE A 551 23.21 -8.34 13.41
C ILE A 551 23.56 -9.33 12.29
N THR A 552 23.16 -9.04 11.05
CA THR A 552 23.30 -9.97 9.92
C THR A 552 24.73 -10.08 9.42
N SER A 553 25.48 -8.97 9.35
CA SER A 553 26.90 -8.96 8.98
C SER A 553 27.77 -9.78 9.93
N GLN A 554 27.42 -9.79 11.22
CA GLN A 554 28.07 -10.63 12.23
C GLN A 554 27.47 -12.03 12.36
N ARG A 555 26.57 -12.43 11.45
CA ARG A 555 25.89 -13.72 11.45
C ARG A 555 25.24 -14.05 12.81
N PHE A 556 24.59 -13.05 13.41
CA PHE A 556 23.88 -13.12 14.69
C PHE A 556 24.78 -13.48 15.90
N ARG A 557 26.11 -13.37 15.81
CA ARG A 557 27.02 -13.71 16.93
C ARG A 557 27.09 -12.65 18.03
N ASN A 558 26.63 -11.45 17.74
CA ASN A 558 26.67 -10.26 18.59
C ASN A 558 25.37 -10.01 19.37
N VAL A 559 24.46 -10.99 19.37
CA VAL A 559 23.18 -10.93 20.07
C VAL A 559 22.96 -12.19 20.86
N ARG A 560 22.21 -12.09 21.95
CA ARG A 560 21.84 -13.21 22.79
C ARG A 560 20.78 -14.08 22.12
N HIS A 561 21.07 -15.36 21.94
CA HIS A 561 20.14 -16.29 21.30
C HIS A 561 19.05 -16.78 22.26
N ASP A 562 19.26 -16.68 23.57
CA ASP A 562 18.25 -16.98 24.59
C ASP A 562 17.26 -15.81 24.81
N ASN A 563 17.46 -14.67 24.15
CA ASN A 563 16.57 -13.52 24.22
C ASN A 563 15.39 -13.68 23.23
N ILE A 564 14.17 -13.83 23.75
CA ILE A 564 12.96 -13.94 22.93
C ILE A 564 12.63 -12.67 22.15
N ASN A 565 13.14 -11.52 22.58
CA ASN A 565 12.95 -10.25 21.86
C ASN A 565 13.69 -10.26 20.52
N LEU A 566 14.75 -11.07 20.35
CA LEU A 566 15.47 -11.18 19.07
C LEU A 566 14.56 -11.64 17.91
N PRO A 567 13.88 -12.82 17.99
CA PRO A 567 12.98 -13.23 16.91
C PRO A 567 11.78 -12.29 16.74
N VAL A 568 11.28 -11.66 17.80
CA VAL A 568 10.20 -10.66 17.70
C VAL A 568 10.66 -9.40 16.94
N PHE A 569 11.82 -8.86 17.31
CA PHE A 569 12.43 -7.72 16.63
C PHE A 569 12.68 -8.00 15.15
N ILE A 570 13.30 -9.14 14.82
CA ILE A 570 13.58 -9.51 13.43
C ILE A 570 12.29 -9.76 12.65
N TYR A 571 11.25 -10.32 13.28
CA TYR A 571 9.95 -10.49 12.64
C TYR A 571 9.33 -9.15 12.23
N ASN A 572 9.39 -8.15 13.10
CA ASN A 572 8.82 -6.83 12.86
C ASN A 572 9.65 -5.96 11.90
N THR A 573 10.98 -6.13 11.89
CA THR A 573 11.90 -5.19 11.23
C THR A 573 12.53 -5.71 9.94
N ALA A 574 12.76 -7.02 9.81
CA ALA A 574 13.40 -7.57 8.63
C ALA A 574 12.38 -7.83 7.51
N SER A 575 12.70 -7.43 6.28
CA SER A 575 11.91 -7.79 5.09
C SER A 575 12.18 -9.23 4.64
N GLU A 576 13.42 -9.69 4.79
CA GLU A 576 13.86 -11.01 4.32
C GLU A 576 13.30 -12.15 5.18
N THR A 577 12.57 -13.07 4.55
CA THR A 577 12.04 -14.25 5.26
C THR A 577 13.16 -15.17 5.77
N HIS A 578 14.35 -15.13 5.15
CA HIS A 578 15.50 -15.93 5.60
C HIS A 578 16.01 -15.48 6.97
N ALA A 579 16.17 -14.16 7.20
CA ALA A 579 16.56 -13.61 8.49
C ALA A 579 15.56 -13.97 9.60
N LYS A 580 14.25 -13.87 9.32
CA LYS A 580 13.18 -14.28 10.28
C LYS A 580 13.32 -15.74 10.70
N PHE A 581 13.59 -16.63 9.74
CA PHE A 581 13.81 -18.04 10.04
C PHE A 581 15.08 -18.27 10.86
N ILE A 582 16.19 -17.60 10.56
CA ILE A 582 17.43 -17.72 11.33
C ILE A 582 17.20 -17.31 12.79
N ALA A 583 16.58 -16.14 13.02
CA ALA A 583 16.32 -15.66 14.38
C ALA A 583 15.42 -16.61 15.17
N TYR A 584 14.36 -17.12 14.53
CA TYR A 584 13.51 -18.17 15.09
C TYR A 584 14.31 -19.43 15.44
N ASP A 585 15.12 -19.95 14.52
CA ASP A 585 15.84 -21.21 14.73
C ASP A 585 16.95 -21.09 15.79
N LEU A 586 17.65 -19.94 15.85
CA LEU A 586 18.64 -19.65 16.90
C LEU A 586 17.99 -19.63 18.28
N PHE A 587 16.85 -18.94 18.42
CA PHE A 587 16.12 -18.89 19.68
C PHE A 587 15.67 -20.29 20.13
N MET A 588 15.01 -21.05 19.24
CA MET A 588 14.54 -22.40 19.53
C MET A 588 15.69 -23.33 19.96
N ARG A 589 16.87 -23.21 19.33
CA ARG A 589 18.06 -23.99 19.73
C ARG A 589 18.60 -23.57 21.09
N ALA A 590 18.62 -22.27 21.39
CA ALA A 590 19.14 -21.75 22.65
C ALA A 590 18.30 -22.21 23.85
N VAL A 591 16.96 -22.19 23.70
CA VAL A 591 16.02 -22.69 24.72
C VAL A 591 15.82 -24.22 24.66
N LYS A 592 16.54 -24.91 23.77
CA LYS A 592 16.52 -26.37 23.57
C LYS A 592 15.14 -26.95 23.23
N ALA A 593 14.34 -26.19 22.47
CA ALA A 593 13.04 -26.61 21.95
C ALA A 593 13.15 -27.02 20.47
N ASN A 594 12.63 -28.21 20.12
CA ASN A 594 12.55 -28.66 18.74
C ASN A 594 11.26 -28.17 18.07
N ARG A 595 10.17 -28.13 18.83
CA ARG A 595 8.83 -27.69 18.41
C ARG A 595 8.37 -26.48 19.23
N PRO A 596 7.71 -25.47 18.64
CA PRO A 596 7.15 -24.35 19.39
C PRO A 596 6.24 -24.75 20.54
N THR A 597 5.46 -25.82 20.38
CA THR A 597 4.60 -26.37 21.45
C THR A 597 5.34 -26.78 22.72
N GLU A 598 6.63 -27.14 22.62
CA GLU A 598 7.45 -27.46 23.80
C GLU A 598 7.67 -26.23 24.70
N LEU A 599 7.58 -25.01 24.14
CA LEU A 599 7.78 -23.76 24.89
C LEU A 599 6.76 -23.55 26.01
N PHE A 600 5.53 -24.05 25.86
CA PHE A 600 4.51 -23.98 26.93
C PHE A 600 4.94 -24.74 28.20
N SER A 601 5.86 -25.70 28.08
CA SER A 601 6.38 -26.47 29.21
C SER A 601 7.76 -26.00 29.70
N ILE A 602 8.55 -25.39 28.82
CA ILE A 602 9.92 -24.95 29.10
C ILE A 602 9.94 -23.58 29.78
N LEU A 603 9.02 -22.69 29.41
CA LEU A 603 8.98 -21.32 29.91
C LEU A 603 8.17 -21.26 31.21
N GLU A 604 8.76 -20.72 32.28
CA GLU A 604 8.11 -20.61 33.60
C GLU A 604 6.83 -19.76 33.56
N LYS A 605 6.83 -18.73 32.71
CA LYS A 605 5.68 -17.86 32.42
C LYS A 605 5.67 -17.49 30.95
N THR A 606 4.47 -17.30 30.41
CA THR A 606 4.25 -16.78 29.08
C THR A 606 3.80 -15.33 29.21
N GLU A 607 4.73 -14.38 29.03
CA GLU A 607 4.45 -12.96 29.05
C GLU A 607 4.14 -12.45 27.63
N ALA A 608 4.05 -11.13 27.45
CA ALA A 608 3.62 -10.54 26.18
C ALA A 608 4.51 -10.91 24.99
N ALA A 609 5.83 -11.01 25.20
CA ALA A 609 6.79 -11.35 24.15
C ALA A 609 6.68 -12.83 23.72
N GLU A 610 6.48 -13.74 24.68
CA GLU A 610 6.27 -15.16 24.43
C GLU A 610 4.95 -15.41 23.69
N MET A 611 3.88 -14.74 24.12
CA MET A 611 2.59 -14.80 23.43
C MET A 611 2.71 -14.27 22.00
N PHE A 612 3.42 -13.14 21.81
CA PHE A 612 3.66 -12.58 20.48
C PHE A 612 4.48 -13.54 19.60
N PHE A 613 5.55 -14.12 20.14
CA PHE A 613 6.38 -15.08 19.42
C PHE A 613 5.55 -16.28 18.95
N LEU A 614 4.76 -16.89 19.83
CA LEU A 614 3.91 -18.02 19.49
C LEU A 614 2.81 -17.63 18.50
N ARG A 615 2.20 -16.45 18.66
CA ARG A 615 1.10 -15.98 17.80
C ARG A 615 1.57 -15.58 16.39
N PHE A 616 2.64 -14.80 16.27
CA PHE A 616 3.02 -14.15 15.00
C PHE A 616 4.32 -14.68 14.39
N VAL A 617 5.29 -15.10 15.20
CA VAL A 617 6.58 -15.60 14.70
C VAL A 617 6.50 -17.09 14.38
N ALA A 618 5.92 -17.90 15.27
CA ALA A 618 5.74 -19.34 15.11
C ALA A 618 4.52 -19.67 14.21
N THR A 619 4.49 -19.09 13.01
CA THR A 619 3.45 -19.34 11.99
C THR A 619 3.87 -20.48 11.06
N SER A 620 2.89 -21.04 10.34
CA SER A 620 3.11 -22.11 9.35
C SER A 620 4.20 -21.75 8.32
N LYS A 621 4.32 -20.46 7.94
CA LYS A 621 5.34 -19.97 6.99
C LYS A 621 6.77 -20.15 7.52
N ILE A 622 7.00 -19.87 8.80
CA ILE A 622 8.34 -19.92 9.40
C ILE A 622 8.67 -21.35 9.82
N ILE A 623 7.72 -22.04 10.46
CA ILE A 623 7.88 -23.40 10.97
C ILE A 623 8.18 -24.41 9.84
N SER A 624 7.51 -24.28 8.68
CA SER A 624 7.68 -25.18 7.52
C SER A 624 9.11 -25.27 6.98
N ARG A 625 9.96 -24.27 7.28
CA ARG A 625 11.37 -24.26 6.85
C ARG A 625 12.26 -25.21 7.67
N LYS A 626 11.79 -25.69 8.83
CA LYS A 626 12.51 -26.64 9.68
C LYS A 626 12.28 -28.08 9.19
N ALA A 627 12.76 -28.39 7.99
CA ALA A 627 12.52 -29.66 7.28
C ALA A 627 13.00 -30.91 8.04
N LEU A 628 13.94 -30.77 8.98
CA LEU A 628 14.39 -31.86 9.85
C LEU A 628 13.33 -32.28 10.88
N VAL A 629 12.43 -31.36 11.26
CA VAL A 629 11.35 -31.59 12.24
C VAL A 629 10.02 -31.85 11.55
N PHE A 630 9.69 -31.07 10.52
CA PHE A 630 8.43 -31.16 9.79
C PHE A 630 8.67 -31.69 8.38
N LYS A 631 8.22 -32.92 8.13
CA LYS A 631 8.46 -33.64 6.85
C LYS A 631 7.50 -33.23 5.73
N ASN A 632 6.35 -32.65 6.08
CA ASN A 632 5.32 -32.24 5.13
C ASN A 632 4.46 -31.10 5.69
N SER A 633 3.61 -30.49 4.85
CA SER A 633 2.74 -29.38 5.22
C SER A 633 1.68 -29.74 6.26
N LEU A 634 1.25 -31.00 6.33
CA LEU A 634 0.23 -31.46 7.28
C LEU A 634 0.76 -31.34 8.71
N GLN A 635 1.99 -31.79 8.95
CA GLN A 635 2.65 -31.68 10.27
C GLN A 635 2.83 -30.23 10.72
N VAL A 636 2.98 -29.30 9.78
CA VAL A 636 3.08 -27.86 10.08
C VAL A 636 1.73 -27.29 10.52
N ILE A 637 0.65 -27.71 9.85
CA ILE A 637 -0.71 -27.29 10.20
C ILE A 637 -1.11 -27.87 11.57
N GLU A 638 -0.80 -29.15 11.83
CA GLU A 638 -1.02 -29.79 13.13
C GLU A 638 -0.31 -29.04 14.27
N GLU A 639 0.99 -28.75 14.10
CA GLU A 639 1.75 -27.96 15.07
C GLU A 639 1.11 -26.58 15.31
N ARG A 640 0.65 -25.90 14.26
CA ARG A 640 0.01 -24.60 14.40
C ARG A 640 -1.32 -24.67 15.15
N ILE A 641 -2.12 -25.71 14.91
CA ILE A 641 -3.36 -25.95 15.66
C ILE A 641 -3.03 -26.13 17.15
N GLU A 642 -2.01 -26.91 17.50
CA GLU A 642 -1.58 -27.11 18.89
C GLU A 642 -1.06 -25.82 19.54
N ILE A 643 -0.35 -24.97 18.80
CA ILE A 643 0.06 -23.63 19.28
C ILE A 643 -1.17 -22.78 19.62
N CYS A 644 -2.15 -22.70 18.71
CA CYS A 644 -3.38 -21.94 18.95
C CYS A 644 -4.15 -22.49 20.16
N GLN A 645 -4.23 -23.82 20.34
CA GLN A 645 -4.83 -24.44 21.52
C GLN A 645 -4.12 -24.07 22.82
N GLY A 646 -2.79 -24.02 22.80
CA GLY A 646 -2.00 -23.56 23.94
C GLY A 646 -2.27 -22.09 24.25
N LEU A 647 -2.28 -21.23 23.22
CA LEU A 647 -2.58 -19.81 23.33
C LEU A 647 -3.99 -19.55 23.89
N SER A 648 -5.01 -20.30 23.46
CA SER A 648 -6.38 -20.16 23.98
C SER A 648 -6.51 -20.40 25.49
N LYS A 649 -5.53 -21.07 26.12
CA LYS A 649 -5.52 -21.30 27.58
C LYS A 649 -4.89 -20.16 28.37
N ILE A 650 -4.06 -19.34 27.73
CA ILE A 650 -3.25 -18.30 28.39
C ILE A 650 -3.64 -16.88 27.98
N ASP A 651 -4.01 -16.66 26.71
CA ASP A 651 -4.47 -15.39 26.16
C ASP A 651 -5.98 -15.44 25.96
N THR A 652 -6.71 -15.17 27.04
CA THR A 652 -8.18 -15.22 27.03
C THR A 652 -8.81 -14.10 26.20
N THR A 653 -8.08 -13.00 25.99
CA THR A 653 -8.55 -11.83 25.22
C THR A 653 -8.69 -12.14 23.74
N ASN A 654 -7.87 -13.03 23.18
CA ASN A 654 -7.85 -13.35 21.76
C ASN A 654 -8.39 -14.75 21.43
N ILE A 655 -9.17 -15.38 22.34
CA ILE A 655 -9.72 -16.74 22.17
C ILE A 655 -10.50 -16.90 20.86
N GLU A 656 -11.30 -15.90 20.47
CA GLU A 656 -12.09 -15.99 19.24
C GLU A 656 -11.22 -16.09 17.98
N GLU A 657 -10.13 -15.31 17.92
CA GLU A 657 -9.18 -15.37 16.81
C GLU A 657 -8.53 -16.75 16.73
N TYR A 658 -8.07 -17.29 17.85
CA TYR A 658 -7.47 -18.63 17.89
C TYR A 658 -8.48 -19.71 17.49
N ASN A 659 -9.73 -19.61 17.93
CA ASN A 659 -10.79 -20.56 17.57
C ASN A 659 -11.13 -20.48 16.08
N ASN A 660 -11.11 -19.28 15.50
CA ASN A 660 -11.29 -19.07 14.08
C ASN A 660 -10.12 -19.66 13.28
N GLU A 661 -8.87 -19.39 13.69
CA GLU A 661 -7.66 -19.95 13.07
C GLU A 661 -7.65 -21.48 13.16
N ILE A 662 -7.96 -22.07 14.32
CA ILE A 662 -8.11 -23.53 14.50
C ILE A 662 -9.17 -24.08 13.54
N SER A 663 -10.32 -23.41 13.42
CA SER A 663 -11.41 -23.83 12.55
C SER A 663 -10.98 -23.80 11.07
N GLU A 664 -10.31 -22.74 10.64
CA GLU A 664 -9.81 -22.58 9.26
C GLU A 664 -8.72 -23.60 8.95
N LEU A 665 -7.72 -23.74 9.83
CA LEU A 665 -6.63 -24.69 9.68
C LEU A 665 -7.11 -26.13 9.67
N THR A 666 -8.11 -26.49 10.50
CA THR A 666 -8.68 -27.84 10.52
C THR A 666 -9.49 -28.14 9.25
N LYS A 667 -10.27 -27.16 8.74
CA LYS A 667 -10.94 -27.27 7.43
C LYS A 667 -9.90 -27.48 6.32
N ARG A 668 -8.85 -26.65 6.28
CA ARG A 668 -7.75 -26.73 5.32
C ARG A 668 -7.00 -28.06 5.41
N LEU A 669 -6.72 -28.55 6.61
CA LEU A 669 -6.07 -29.86 6.83
C LEU A 669 -6.91 -30.99 6.26
N THR A 670 -8.22 -30.98 6.52
CA THR A 670 -9.16 -31.98 6.00
C THR A 670 -9.21 -31.93 4.47
N VAL A 671 -9.36 -30.74 3.88
CA VAL A 671 -9.36 -30.56 2.42
C VAL A 671 -8.04 -31.05 1.83
N GLN A 672 -6.89 -30.76 2.44
CA GLN A 672 -5.58 -31.23 1.94
C GLN A 672 -5.42 -32.74 2.02
N LEU A 673 -5.92 -33.38 3.08
CA LEU A 673 -5.97 -34.84 3.19
C LEU A 673 -6.87 -35.42 2.09
N ARG A 674 -8.04 -34.80 1.83
CA ARG A 674 -8.96 -35.22 0.77
C ARG A 674 -8.43 -34.99 -0.63
N ILE A 675 -7.77 -33.87 -0.93
CA ILE A 675 -7.10 -33.63 -2.22
C ILE A 675 -6.05 -34.71 -2.48
N LYS A 676 -5.29 -35.08 -1.45
CA LYS A 676 -4.28 -36.14 -1.52
C LYS A 676 -4.91 -37.52 -1.74
N GLU A 677 -6.14 -37.72 -1.27
CA GLU A 677 -6.94 -38.94 -1.44
C GLU A 677 -7.75 -38.98 -2.75
N ILE A 678 -8.13 -37.83 -3.34
CA ILE A 678 -9.19 -37.74 -4.37
C ILE A 678 -8.70 -37.64 -5.82
N ASP A 679 -7.88 -36.66 -6.27
CA ASP A 679 -7.20 -36.76 -7.59
C ASP A 679 -6.45 -35.48 -8.10
N GLN A 680 -5.39 -35.75 -8.88
CA GLN A 680 -4.90 -35.17 -10.16
C GLN A 680 -5.00 -33.66 -10.56
N SER A 681 -5.63 -32.73 -9.84
CA SER A 681 -5.73 -31.30 -10.26
C SER A 681 -4.99 -30.31 -9.34
N MET A 682 -4.27 -29.33 -9.92
CA MET A 682 -3.29 -28.49 -9.20
C MET A 682 -3.55 -26.98 -9.21
N ILE A 683 -4.66 -26.50 -9.81
CA ILE A 683 -4.96 -25.06 -9.98
C ILE A 683 -5.96 -24.55 -8.92
N TYR A 684 -5.56 -23.60 -8.06
CA TYR A 684 -6.36 -23.06 -6.94
C TYR A 684 -6.03 -21.59 -6.63
N VAL A 685 -6.99 -20.86 -6.04
CA VAL A 685 -6.87 -19.51 -5.46
C VAL A 685 -7.74 -19.45 -4.19
N ASP A 686 -7.27 -18.79 -3.13
CA ASP A 686 -8.00 -18.62 -1.87
C ASP A 686 -8.71 -17.27 -1.82
N GLU A 687 -9.96 -17.22 -2.28
CA GLU A 687 -10.76 -16.00 -2.39
C GLU A 687 -11.02 -15.35 -1.02
N ASN A 688 -11.30 -16.16 0.00
CA ASN A 688 -11.60 -15.67 1.34
C ASN A 688 -10.37 -15.01 1.98
N GLY A 689 -9.19 -15.60 1.79
CA GLY A 689 -7.92 -15.01 2.23
C GLY A 689 -7.64 -13.66 1.56
N ILE A 690 -7.95 -13.51 0.27
CA ILE A 690 -7.79 -12.25 -0.46
C ILE A 690 -8.75 -11.18 0.08
N VAL A 691 -10.04 -11.50 0.21
CA VAL A 691 -11.06 -10.56 0.70
C VAL A 691 -10.78 -10.11 2.13
N GLY A 692 -10.43 -11.05 3.01
CA GLY A 692 -10.22 -10.78 4.43
C GLY A 692 -8.96 -9.98 4.75
N HIS A 693 -7.90 -10.08 3.91
CA HIS A 693 -6.58 -9.56 4.28
C HIS A 693 -5.94 -8.59 3.27
N GLU A 694 -6.37 -8.55 2.00
CA GLU A 694 -5.65 -7.81 0.96
C GLU A 694 -6.46 -6.75 0.21
N LEU A 695 -7.78 -6.66 0.42
CA LEU A 695 -8.69 -5.76 -0.32
C LEU A 695 -9.25 -4.58 0.49
N GLY A 696 -8.69 -4.29 1.67
CA GLY A 696 -9.16 -3.19 2.54
C GLY A 696 -9.17 -1.81 1.85
N GLU A 697 -8.13 -1.47 1.09
CA GLU A 697 -8.05 -0.19 0.36
C GLU A 697 -8.99 -0.13 -0.85
N THR A 698 -9.26 -1.27 -1.50
CA THR A 698 -10.18 -1.37 -2.65
C THR A 698 -11.61 -1.01 -2.25
N ASN A 699 -11.98 -1.19 -0.97
CA ASN A 699 -13.29 -0.79 -0.45
C ASN A 699 -13.51 0.74 -0.50
N LYS A 700 -12.47 1.56 -0.22
CA LYS A 700 -12.57 3.03 -0.40
C LYS A 700 -12.83 3.39 -1.87
N GLY A 701 -12.14 2.71 -2.80
CA GLY A 701 -12.39 2.84 -4.23
C GLY A 701 -13.80 2.40 -4.66
N PHE A 702 -14.37 1.39 -4.01
CA PHE A 702 -15.75 0.94 -4.23
C PHE A 702 -16.79 1.95 -3.72
N ASN A 703 -16.53 2.69 -2.64
CA ASN A 703 -17.43 3.77 -2.22
C ASN A 703 -17.59 4.84 -3.30
N ARG A 704 -16.48 5.23 -3.96
CA ARG A 704 -16.53 6.12 -5.13
C ARG A 704 -17.34 5.54 -6.29
N PHE A 705 -17.16 4.24 -6.59
CA PHE A 705 -17.93 3.52 -7.62
C PHE A 705 -19.43 3.67 -7.35
N ARG A 706 -19.85 3.38 -6.12
CA ARG A 706 -21.24 3.50 -5.66
C ARG A 706 -21.75 4.95 -5.73
N SER A 707 -20.97 5.93 -5.27
CA SER A 707 -21.34 7.36 -5.34
C SER A 707 -21.59 7.82 -6.78
N ILE A 708 -20.76 7.37 -7.74
CA ILE A 708 -20.97 7.63 -9.16
C ILE A 708 -22.28 7.00 -9.66
N ALA A 709 -22.54 5.73 -9.32
CA ALA A 709 -23.78 5.04 -9.67
C ALA A 709 -25.03 5.78 -9.14
N GLU A 710 -25.00 6.21 -7.88
CA GLU A 710 -26.09 6.95 -7.25
C GLU A 710 -26.35 8.29 -7.94
N LEU A 711 -25.30 9.05 -8.26
CA LEU A 711 -25.43 10.34 -8.96
C LEU A 711 -25.95 10.18 -10.39
N LEU A 712 -25.55 9.12 -11.10
CA LEU A 712 -26.06 8.80 -12.43
C LEU A 712 -27.54 8.41 -12.38
N ASN A 713 -27.93 7.56 -11.44
CA ASN A 713 -29.33 7.14 -11.25
C ASN A 713 -30.26 8.32 -10.91
N LEU A 714 -29.75 9.31 -10.18
CA LEU A 714 -30.47 10.55 -9.86
C LEU A 714 -30.47 11.58 -11.00
N ASN A 715 -29.87 11.29 -12.16
CA ASN A 715 -29.65 12.22 -13.27
C ASN A 715 -28.96 13.53 -12.83
N LYS A 716 -28.13 13.45 -11.79
CA LYS A 716 -27.41 14.60 -11.24
C LYS A 716 -26.12 14.89 -12.01
N ILE A 717 -25.54 13.86 -12.63
CA ILE A 717 -24.39 13.91 -13.53
C ILE A 717 -24.71 13.15 -14.82
N ASP A 718 -24.08 13.51 -15.92
CA ASP A 718 -24.16 12.75 -17.18
C ASP A 718 -23.20 11.55 -17.14
N ALA A 719 -23.56 10.44 -17.81
CA ALA A 719 -22.69 9.26 -17.93
C ALA A 719 -21.40 9.52 -18.73
N THR A 720 -21.27 10.70 -19.33
CA THR A 720 -20.09 11.09 -20.12
C THR A 720 -18.88 11.26 -19.23
N GLY A 721 -17.90 10.38 -19.40
CA GLY A 721 -16.62 10.39 -18.70
C GLY A 721 -15.46 10.85 -19.57
N MET A 722 -14.27 10.92 -19.00
CA MET A 722 -13.04 11.05 -19.79
C MET A 722 -12.59 9.67 -20.27
N SER A 723 -12.35 9.57 -21.58
CA SER A 723 -11.51 8.50 -22.11
C SER A 723 -10.05 8.90 -21.92
N TYR A 724 -9.36 8.21 -21.02
CA TYR A 724 -7.94 8.42 -20.77
C TYR A 724 -7.12 8.20 -22.06
N ASP A 725 -7.45 7.14 -22.80
CA ASP A 725 -6.84 6.84 -24.11
C ASP A 725 -7.02 7.98 -25.10
N ALA A 726 -8.22 8.55 -25.19
CA ALA A 726 -8.47 9.67 -26.10
C ALA A 726 -7.80 10.97 -25.63
N LEU A 727 -7.72 11.22 -24.32
CA LEU A 727 -6.99 12.36 -23.76
C LEU A 727 -5.51 12.27 -24.13
N LEU A 728 -4.95 11.07 -24.02
CA LEU A 728 -3.58 10.77 -24.38
C LEU A 728 -3.33 10.92 -25.90
N GLU A 729 -4.19 10.33 -26.73
CA GLU A 729 -4.13 10.50 -28.19
C GLU A 729 -4.24 11.97 -28.60
N LEU A 730 -5.06 12.76 -27.88
CA LEU A 730 -5.16 14.19 -28.09
C LEU A 730 -3.84 14.87 -27.75
N LEU A 731 -3.24 14.58 -26.58
CA LEU A 731 -1.94 15.13 -26.15
C LEU A 731 -0.84 14.85 -27.16
N ILE A 732 -0.73 13.60 -27.63
CA ILE A 732 0.24 13.16 -28.63
C ILE A 732 -0.07 13.75 -30.01
N GLY A 733 -1.33 14.09 -30.27
CA GLY A 733 -1.80 14.69 -31.51
C GLY A 733 -2.25 13.71 -32.58
N ASN A 734 -2.51 12.46 -32.19
CA ASN A 734 -3.09 11.43 -33.05
C ASN A 734 -4.56 11.71 -33.37
N ILE A 735 -5.27 12.39 -32.47
CA ILE A 735 -6.65 12.83 -32.69
C ILE A 735 -6.80 14.35 -32.56
N ASP A 736 -7.83 14.87 -33.22
CA ASP A 736 -8.24 16.27 -33.07
C ASP A 736 -9.21 16.45 -31.88
N ARG A 737 -9.54 17.71 -31.60
CA ARG A 737 -10.44 18.06 -30.49
C ARG A 737 -11.86 17.59 -30.70
N ASP A 738 -12.34 17.58 -31.92
CA ASP A 738 -13.72 17.18 -32.20
C ASP A 738 -13.87 15.67 -31.97
N THR A 739 -12.83 14.91 -32.28
CA THR A 739 -12.71 13.47 -31.99
C THR A 739 -12.62 13.22 -30.48
N TYR A 740 -11.83 14.00 -29.74
CA TYR A 740 -11.78 13.95 -28.27
C TYR A 740 -13.13 14.31 -27.62
N LYS A 741 -13.82 15.36 -28.10
CA LYS A 741 -15.16 15.72 -27.60
C LYS A 741 -16.19 14.62 -27.89
N LYS A 742 -16.06 13.91 -29.02
CA LYS A 742 -16.90 12.75 -29.35
C LYS A 742 -16.57 11.54 -28.48
N SER A 743 -15.31 11.34 -28.07
CA SER A 743 -14.93 10.23 -27.18
C SER A 743 -15.39 10.46 -25.75
N ILE A 744 -15.36 11.69 -25.23
CA ILE A 744 -15.95 12.04 -23.92
C ILE A 744 -17.44 11.67 -23.87
N ARG A 745 -18.17 11.94 -24.96
CA ARG A 745 -19.60 11.60 -25.08
C ARG A 745 -19.89 10.10 -25.18
N LYS A 746 -18.86 9.28 -25.39
CA LYS A 746 -18.96 7.81 -25.52
C LYS A 746 -18.35 7.06 -24.34
N ALA A 747 -17.52 7.71 -23.53
CA ALA A 747 -16.89 7.10 -22.38
C ALA A 747 -17.89 7.07 -21.22
N ASP A 748 -18.02 5.91 -20.60
CA ASP A 748 -18.86 5.68 -19.43
C ASP A 748 -17.97 5.83 -18.18
N ILE A 749 -18.14 6.92 -17.43
CA ILE A 749 -17.31 7.21 -16.25
C ILE A 749 -17.39 6.11 -15.19
N HIS A 750 -18.54 5.45 -15.09
CA HIS A 750 -18.75 4.38 -14.12
C HIS A 750 -18.02 3.11 -14.55
N PHE A 751 -17.99 2.83 -15.85
CA PHE A 751 -17.23 1.71 -16.41
C PHE A 751 -15.71 1.90 -16.30
N GLU A 752 -15.19 3.10 -16.59
CA GLU A 752 -13.75 3.35 -16.49
C GLU A 752 -13.26 3.19 -15.04
N HIS A 753 -14.07 3.61 -14.06
CA HIS A 753 -13.78 3.37 -12.64
C HIS A 753 -13.88 1.88 -12.27
N PHE A 754 -14.85 1.14 -12.84
CA PHE A 754 -14.90 -0.32 -12.71
C PHE A 754 -13.62 -1.00 -13.21
N ILE A 755 -13.07 -0.61 -14.37
CA ILE A 755 -11.84 -1.18 -14.90
C ILE A 755 -10.67 -1.01 -13.92
N GLN A 756 -10.56 0.15 -13.26
CA GLN A 756 -9.52 0.38 -12.25
C GLN A 756 -9.64 -0.59 -11.07
N LEU A 757 -10.85 -0.78 -10.54
CA LEU A 757 -11.10 -1.73 -9.45
C LEU A 757 -10.89 -3.18 -9.88
N PHE A 758 -11.31 -3.53 -11.10
CA PHE A 758 -11.10 -4.85 -11.69
C PHE A 758 -9.61 -5.21 -11.74
N ILE A 759 -8.75 -4.30 -12.18
CA ILE A 759 -7.30 -4.52 -12.25
C ILE A 759 -6.71 -4.73 -10.86
N GLN A 760 -7.10 -3.92 -9.88
CA GLN A 760 -6.62 -4.07 -8.50
C GLN A 760 -6.98 -5.45 -7.94
N ILE A 761 -8.24 -5.88 -8.08
CA ILE A 761 -8.71 -7.19 -7.59
C ILE A 761 -8.05 -8.33 -8.36
N ARG A 762 -7.92 -8.21 -9.69
CA ARG A 762 -7.21 -9.17 -10.54
C ARG A 762 -5.77 -9.37 -10.07
N ASP A 763 -5.03 -8.29 -9.83
CA ASP A 763 -3.63 -8.40 -9.48
C ASP A 763 -3.45 -9.07 -8.10
N LYS A 764 -4.39 -8.87 -7.17
CA LYS A 764 -4.44 -9.66 -5.92
C LYS A 764 -4.75 -11.13 -6.15
N PHE A 765 -5.74 -11.44 -6.98
CA PHE A 765 -6.10 -12.80 -7.39
C PHE A 765 -4.91 -13.55 -8.04
N LEU A 766 -4.11 -12.85 -8.84
CA LEU A 766 -2.97 -13.44 -9.54
C LEU A 766 -1.72 -13.53 -8.66
N PHE A 767 -1.36 -12.47 -7.95
CA PHE A 767 -0.02 -12.29 -7.37
C PHE A 767 0.02 -12.19 -5.84
N SER A 768 -1.09 -12.43 -5.13
CA SER A 768 -1.05 -12.54 -3.66
C SER A 768 -0.03 -13.60 -3.24
N ASN A 769 0.81 -13.23 -2.26
CA ASN A 769 1.92 -14.06 -1.78
C ASN A 769 1.49 -15.36 -1.10
N TYR A 770 0.23 -15.46 -0.67
CA TYR A 770 -0.30 -16.61 0.07
C TYR A 770 -1.59 -17.18 -0.53
N TYR A 771 -2.36 -16.33 -1.20
CA TYR A 771 -3.72 -16.65 -1.60
C TYR A 771 -3.89 -16.68 -3.13
N GLY A 772 -2.95 -16.09 -3.87
CA GLY A 772 -3.05 -15.89 -5.31
C GLY A 772 -2.68 -17.10 -6.16
N LEU A 773 -3.06 -17.05 -7.43
CA LEU A 773 -2.82 -18.11 -8.41
C LEU A 773 -1.31 -18.43 -8.57
N ASP A 774 -0.46 -17.41 -8.65
CA ASP A 774 0.98 -17.57 -8.86
C ASP A 774 1.65 -18.33 -7.71
N TYR A 775 1.19 -18.09 -6.47
CA TYR A 775 1.65 -18.82 -5.29
C TYR A 775 1.37 -20.32 -5.42
N TYR A 776 0.14 -20.70 -5.77
CA TYR A 776 -0.22 -22.11 -5.94
C TYR A 776 0.48 -22.75 -7.14
N LEU A 777 0.65 -22.03 -8.26
CA LEU A 777 1.44 -22.49 -9.41
C LEU A 777 2.89 -22.75 -9.01
N SER A 778 3.51 -21.87 -8.22
CA SER A 778 4.85 -22.06 -7.67
C SER A 778 4.97 -23.35 -6.86
N GLN A 779 4.11 -23.50 -5.85
CA GLN A 779 4.20 -24.58 -4.88
C GLN A 779 3.86 -25.95 -5.48
N ARG A 780 2.87 -26.01 -6.36
CA ARG A 780 2.29 -27.28 -6.83
C ARG A 780 2.85 -27.73 -8.17
N ILE A 781 3.16 -26.80 -9.08
CA ILE A 781 3.52 -27.14 -10.46
C ILE A 781 5.00 -26.82 -10.74
N ARG A 782 5.44 -25.57 -10.52
CA ARG A 782 6.78 -25.11 -10.92
C ARG A 782 7.90 -25.69 -10.06
N HIS A 783 7.74 -25.81 -8.74
CA HIS A 783 8.81 -26.33 -7.87
C HIS A 783 8.90 -27.85 -7.87
N GLY A 784 9.80 -28.40 -8.70
CA GLY A 784 10.22 -29.81 -8.67
C GLY A 784 9.20 -30.81 -9.22
N THR A 785 7.91 -30.49 -9.19
CA THR A 785 6.81 -31.41 -9.55
C THR A 785 6.74 -31.67 -11.05
N ILE A 786 6.69 -30.64 -11.89
CA ILE A 786 6.63 -30.83 -13.35
C ILE A 786 7.91 -31.44 -13.92
N ILE A 787 9.07 -31.03 -13.38
CA ILE A 787 10.36 -31.60 -13.75
C ILE A 787 10.41 -33.08 -13.35
N GLY A 788 10.03 -33.38 -12.10
CA GLY A 788 10.00 -34.75 -11.59
C GLY A 788 9.12 -35.67 -12.42
N GLN A 789 7.90 -35.24 -12.78
CA GLN A 789 6.96 -36.07 -13.54
C GLN A 789 7.43 -36.32 -14.98
N LEU A 790 7.77 -35.26 -15.74
CA LEU A 790 8.10 -35.40 -17.16
C LEU A 790 9.47 -36.04 -17.38
N ARG A 791 10.42 -35.85 -16.46
CA ARG A 791 11.78 -36.40 -16.57
C ARG A 791 11.89 -37.86 -16.11
N ARG A 792 10.92 -38.35 -15.32
CA ARG A 792 10.99 -39.66 -14.64
C ARG A 792 11.29 -40.83 -15.57
N GLN A 793 10.51 -41.02 -16.64
CA GLN A 793 10.67 -42.20 -17.52
C GLN A 793 12.04 -42.23 -18.20
N PHE A 794 12.52 -41.07 -18.63
CA PHE A 794 13.84 -40.94 -19.22
C PHE A 794 14.95 -41.33 -18.23
N GLN A 795 14.77 -41.02 -16.95
CA GLN A 795 15.73 -41.35 -15.90
C GLN A 795 15.65 -42.81 -15.46
N GLU A 796 14.45 -43.36 -15.24
CA GLU A 796 14.25 -44.76 -14.83
C GLU A 796 14.76 -45.75 -15.88
N LEU A 797 14.61 -45.41 -17.17
CA LEU A 797 15.13 -46.20 -18.29
C LEU A 797 16.60 -45.87 -18.63
N ASN A 798 17.26 -45.04 -17.82
CA ASN A 798 18.64 -44.61 -17.98
C ASN A 798 18.92 -43.99 -19.38
N LEU A 799 17.96 -43.27 -19.96
CA LEU A 799 18.12 -42.60 -21.25
C LEU A 799 18.68 -41.16 -21.12
N VAL A 800 18.58 -40.56 -19.93
CA VAL A 800 19.19 -39.24 -19.64
C VAL A 800 20.19 -39.33 -18.49
N THR A 801 21.14 -38.41 -18.48
CA THR A 801 22.21 -38.36 -17.46
C THR A 801 22.15 -37.09 -16.61
N SER A 802 22.86 -37.09 -15.49
CA SER A 802 22.99 -35.93 -14.59
C SER A 802 24.03 -34.94 -15.13
N ARG A 803 23.96 -33.67 -14.72
CA ARG A 803 25.02 -32.70 -14.98
C ARG A 803 26.13 -32.79 -13.94
N SER A 804 27.37 -32.53 -14.34
CA SER A 804 28.51 -32.35 -13.43
C SER A 804 28.30 -31.10 -12.58
N SER A 805 28.58 -31.20 -11.27
CA SER A 805 28.53 -30.07 -10.34
C SER A 805 29.67 -29.06 -10.54
N GLU A 806 30.72 -29.44 -11.26
CA GLU A 806 31.93 -28.61 -11.46
C GLU A 806 31.90 -27.86 -12.81
N ASP A 807 31.51 -28.52 -13.90
CA ASP A 807 31.59 -27.96 -15.26
C ASP A 807 30.24 -27.69 -15.93
N GLY A 808 29.13 -28.18 -15.36
CA GLY A 808 27.77 -28.00 -15.91
C GLY A 808 27.41 -28.89 -17.10
N ASP A 809 28.37 -29.63 -17.67
CA ASP A 809 28.18 -30.59 -18.76
C ASP A 809 27.47 -31.88 -18.30
N TYR A 810 26.78 -32.55 -19.23
CA TYR A 810 26.12 -33.82 -18.98
C TYR A 810 27.13 -34.96 -18.86
N LEU A 811 26.93 -35.81 -17.85
CA LEU A 811 27.78 -36.98 -17.62
C LEU A 811 27.58 -38.04 -18.73
N PRO A 812 28.62 -38.82 -19.07
CA PRO A 812 28.49 -39.92 -20.04
C PRO A 812 27.49 -40.99 -19.59
N ASN A 813 26.74 -41.56 -20.53
CA ASN A 813 25.79 -42.65 -20.23
C ASN A 813 26.50 -44.01 -20.16
N LEU A 814 27.22 -44.23 -19.05
CA LEU A 814 28.03 -45.44 -18.83
C LEU A 814 27.19 -46.72 -18.69
N TYR A 815 25.93 -46.60 -18.27
CA TYR A 815 25.01 -47.72 -18.16
C TYR A 815 24.80 -48.40 -19.53
N TRP A 816 24.41 -47.64 -20.54
CA TRP A 816 24.23 -48.19 -21.88
C TRP A 816 25.57 -48.42 -22.59
N SER A 817 26.46 -47.43 -22.58
CA SER A 817 27.68 -47.46 -23.41
C SER A 817 28.66 -48.58 -23.00
N SER A 818 28.83 -48.78 -21.69
CA SER A 818 29.87 -49.66 -21.13
C SER A 818 29.29 -50.91 -20.49
N THR A 819 28.13 -50.83 -19.84
CA THR A 819 27.59 -51.95 -19.04
C THR A 819 26.67 -52.87 -19.85
N GLN A 820 25.82 -52.31 -20.73
CA GLN A 820 24.82 -53.11 -21.47
C GLN A 820 25.21 -53.43 -22.93
N LEU A 821 25.89 -52.51 -23.63
CA LEU A 821 26.22 -52.68 -25.06
C LEU A 821 27.70 -53.01 -25.31
N GLY A 822 28.61 -52.63 -24.41
CA GLY A 822 30.05 -52.93 -24.55
C GLY A 822 30.67 -52.30 -25.80
N LEU A 823 30.43 -51.02 -26.05
CA LEU A 823 30.80 -50.34 -27.30
C LEU A 823 32.31 -50.08 -27.43
N ASP A 824 32.83 -50.25 -28.65
CA ASP A 824 34.20 -49.87 -29.01
C ASP A 824 34.41 -48.35 -28.93
N LYS A 825 35.66 -47.92 -28.69
CA LYS A 825 36.00 -46.53 -28.34
C LYS A 825 35.39 -45.47 -29.27
N GLU A 826 35.48 -45.64 -30.58
CA GLU A 826 34.96 -44.66 -31.55
C GLU A 826 33.43 -44.58 -31.57
N VAL A 827 32.75 -45.74 -31.47
CA VAL A 827 31.27 -45.81 -31.43
C VAL A 827 30.77 -45.30 -30.09
N LYS A 828 31.48 -45.60 -29.00
CA LYS A 828 31.20 -45.14 -27.64
C LYS A 828 31.22 -43.60 -27.56
N GLU A 829 32.23 -42.94 -28.11
CA GLU A 829 32.32 -41.47 -28.12
C GLU A 829 31.14 -40.83 -28.87
N LYS A 830 30.78 -41.36 -30.05
CA LYS A 830 29.61 -40.89 -30.82
C LYS A 830 28.28 -41.13 -30.10
N PHE A 831 28.13 -42.28 -29.45
CA PHE A 831 26.96 -42.64 -28.65
C PHE A 831 26.81 -41.70 -27.44
N GLU A 832 27.88 -41.50 -26.66
CA GLU A 832 27.85 -40.68 -25.45
C GLU A 832 27.56 -39.21 -25.78
N LEU A 833 28.12 -38.68 -26.87
CA LEU A 833 27.81 -37.34 -27.34
C LEU A 833 26.30 -37.20 -27.70
N ARG A 834 25.73 -38.18 -28.40
CA ARG A 834 24.32 -38.12 -28.78
C ARG A 834 23.37 -38.22 -27.58
N MET A 835 23.69 -39.09 -26.61
CA MET A 835 22.92 -39.23 -25.36
C MET A 835 23.01 -37.96 -24.49
N SER A 836 24.17 -37.29 -24.47
CA SER A 836 24.34 -35.99 -23.83
C SER A 836 23.46 -34.92 -24.47
N GLN A 837 23.49 -34.81 -25.81
CA GLN A 837 22.64 -33.88 -26.56
C GLN A 837 21.15 -34.16 -26.29
N PHE A 838 20.74 -35.43 -26.33
CA PHE A 838 19.37 -35.81 -26.01
C PHE A 838 18.96 -35.41 -24.58
N SER A 839 19.84 -35.60 -23.60
CA SER A 839 19.58 -35.16 -22.22
C SER A 839 19.40 -33.64 -22.12
N GLN A 840 20.19 -32.88 -22.88
CA GLN A 840 20.04 -31.43 -22.99
C GLN A 840 18.73 -31.02 -23.65
N ASP A 841 18.35 -31.67 -24.76
CA ASP A 841 17.13 -31.38 -25.50
C ASP A 841 15.88 -31.59 -24.62
N ILE A 842 15.82 -32.71 -23.89
CA ILE A 842 14.71 -33.01 -22.96
C ILE A 842 14.65 -32.01 -21.81
N ASP A 843 15.77 -31.74 -21.13
CA ASP A 843 15.78 -30.79 -20.02
C ASP A 843 15.46 -29.36 -20.49
N ALA A 844 15.83 -28.98 -21.72
CA ALA A 844 15.50 -27.70 -22.32
C ALA A 844 13.99 -27.55 -22.55
N VAL A 845 13.32 -28.55 -23.12
CA VAL A 845 11.86 -28.55 -23.32
C VAL A 845 11.11 -28.42 -21.99
N ILE A 846 11.51 -29.19 -20.97
CA ILE A 846 10.89 -29.15 -19.64
C ILE A 846 11.12 -27.79 -18.97
N THR A 847 12.34 -27.24 -19.08
CA THR A 847 12.69 -25.94 -18.49
C THR A 847 11.93 -24.81 -19.19
N GLU A 848 11.85 -24.82 -20.53
CA GLU A 848 11.09 -23.82 -21.30
C GLU A 848 9.59 -23.87 -20.96
N LEU A 849 9.01 -25.07 -20.86
CA LEU A 849 7.62 -25.23 -20.40
C LEU A 849 7.37 -24.57 -19.05
N LYS A 850 8.27 -24.78 -18.08
CA LYS A 850 8.15 -24.26 -16.71
C LYS A 850 8.43 -22.75 -16.61
N ASP A 851 9.55 -22.28 -17.18
CA ASP A 851 10.07 -20.92 -16.97
C ASP A 851 9.52 -19.89 -17.98
N ARG A 852 8.98 -20.34 -19.11
CA ARG A 852 8.45 -19.46 -20.16
C ARG A 852 6.95 -19.57 -20.35
N TYR A 853 6.41 -20.79 -20.45
CA TYR A 853 5.02 -21.01 -20.86
C TYR A 853 4.04 -21.10 -19.70
N ILE A 854 4.36 -21.82 -18.62
CA ILE A 854 3.54 -21.90 -17.39
C ILE A 854 3.83 -20.67 -16.52
N GLN A 855 3.54 -19.49 -17.07
CA GLN A 855 3.74 -18.18 -16.45
C GLN A 855 2.52 -17.31 -16.71
N ILE A 856 2.31 -16.33 -15.82
CA ILE A 856 1.21 -15.36 -15.93
C ILE A 856 1.60 -14.22 -16.86
N LYS A 857 0.66 -13.81 -17.71
CA LYS A 857 0.77 -12.70 -18.63
C LYS A 857 -0.31 -11.66 -18.36
N THR A 858 0.09 -10.40 -18.22
CA THR A 858 -0.79 -9.22 -18.10
C THR A 858 -0.30 -8.10 -19.02
N GLU A 859 -0.92 -6.92 -18.95
CA GLU A 859 -0.45 -5.72 -19.64
C GLU A 859 0.91 -5.21 -19.13
N ASP A 860 1.30 -5.56 -17.89
CA ASP A 860 2.58 -5.16 -17.34
C ASP A 860 3.72 -5.83 -18.13
N PRO A 861 4.59 -5.04 -18.80
CA PRO A 861 5.73 -5.57 -19.55
C PRO A 861 6.70 -6.41 -18.71
N LYS A 862 6.68 -6.27 -17.38
CA LYS A 862 7.50 -7.08 -16.45
C LYS A 862 7.03 -8.53 -16.35
N THR A 863 5.78 -8.82 -16.69
CA THR A 863 5.26 -10.19 -16.72
C THR A 863 5.76 -10.96 -17.95
N GLN A 864 5.79 -12.29 -17.87
CA GLN A 864 6.29 -13.13 -18.96
C GLN A 864 5.31 -13.08 -20.15
N GLN A 865 5.70 -12.37 -21.21
CA GLN A 865 4.83 -12.12 -22.36
C GLN A 865 4.53 -13.36 -23.22
N SER A 866 5.32 -14.42 -23.04
CA SER A 866 5.08 -15.76 -23.62
C SER A 866 4.20 -16.67 -22.74
N GLY A 867 3.77 -16.19 -21.57
CA GLY A 867 2.99 -16.96 -20.60
C GLY A 867 1.62 -17.35 -21.13
N TRP A 868 1.21 -18.60 -20.89
CA TRP A 868 -0.06 -19.16 -21.33
C TRP A 868 -1.24 -18.80 -20.41
N PHE A 869 -0.99 -18.38 -19.18
CA PHE A 869 -2.01 -17.81 -18.31
C PHE A 869 -2.23 -16.33 -18.66
N ASN A 870 -3.03 -16.08 -19.70
CA ASN A 870 -3.27 -14.74 -20.22
C ASN A 870 -4.45 -14.05 -19.53
N TYR A 871 -4.17 -12.98 -18.78
CA TYR A 871 -5.16 -12.14 -18.10
C TYR A 871 -5.18 -10.70 -18.63
N MET A 872 -4.73 -10.50 -19.87
CA MET A 872 -4.83 -9.21 -20.52
C MET A 872 -6.28 -8.87 -20.86
N TYR A 873 -6.73 -7.67 -20.53
CA TYR A 873 -8.00 -7.08 -20.96
C TYR A 873 -7.86 -6.14 -22.18
N ILE A 874 -6.63 -5.95 -22.68
CA ILE A 874 -6.28 -5.25 -23.93
C ILE A 874 -5.61 -6.27 -24.87
N PRO A 875 -6.00 -6.41 -26.17
CA PRO A 875 -6.71 -5.45 -27.03
C PRO A 875 -8.24 -5.47 -26.90
N ASN A 876 -8.87 -4.35 -27.26
CA ASN A 876 -10.30 -3.94 -27.20
C ASN A 876 -11.40 -5.01 -27.06
N TRP A 877 -11.26 -6.20 -27.64
CA TRP A 877 -12.30 -7.25 -27.59
C TRP A 877 -12.64 -7.69 -26.16
N HIS A 878 -11.65 -7.74 -25.27
CA HIS A 878 -11.88 -8.05 -23.85
C HIS A 878 -12.54 -6.89 -23.11
N LYS A 879 -12.24 -5.63 -23.48
CA LYS A 879 -12.88 -4.44 -22.91
C LYS A 879 -14.37 -4.38 -23.25
N ASP A 880 -14.76 -4.69 -24.49
CA ASP A 880 -16.17 -4.76 -24.90
C ASP A 880 -16.93 -5.86 -24.15
N HIS A 881 -16.30 -7.02 -23.96
CA HIS A 881 -16.88 -8.10 -23.17
C HIS A 881 -17.06 -7.69 -21.70
N LEU A 882 -16.06 -7.07 -21.09
CA LEU A 882 -16.17 -6.52 -19.74
C LEU A 882 -17.25 -5.44 -19.64
N TYR A 883 -17.41 -4.59 -20.65
CA TYR A 883 -18.50 -3.60 -20.69
C TYR A 883 -19.88 -4.28 -20.65
N SER A 884 -20.05 -5.36 -21.42
CA SER A 884 -21.31 -6.13 -21.42
C SER A 884 -21.62 -6.77 -20.06
N LEU A 885 -20.59 -7.31 -19.39
CA LEU A 885 -20.73 -7.87 -18.04
C LEU A 885 -21.00 -6.78 -17.01
N PHE A 886 -20.35 -5.63 -17.16
CA PHE A 886 -20.54 -4.48 -16.31
C PHE A 886 -21.99 -3.99 -16.33
N ILE A 887 -22.55 -3.72 -17.52
CA ILE A 887 -23.94 -3.26 -17.66
C ILE A 887 -24.95 -4.33 -17.16
N SER A 888 -24.68 -5.60 -17.42
CA SER A 888 -25.64 -6.67 -17.10
C SER A 888 -25.62 -7.13 -15.64
N LYS A 889 -24.49 -7.02 -14.94
CA LYS A 889 -24.31 -7.61 -13.60
C LYS A 889 -23.69 -6.70 -12.54
N ILE A 890 -22.84 -5.74 -12.92
CA ILE A 890 -21.96 -5.05 -11.95
C ILE A 890 -22.41 -3.63 -11.65
N GLN A 891 -22.96 -2.92 -12.64
CA GLN A 891 -23.28 -1.49 -12.57
C GLN A 891 -24.17 -1.10 -11.38
N LEU A 892 -24.99 -2.01 -10.86
CA LEU A 892 -25.94 -1.71 -9.78
C LEU A 892 -25.56 -2.34 -8.43
N ILE A 893 -24.40 -2.97 -8.33
CA ILE A 893 -23.95 -3.60 -7.08
C ILE A 893 -23.62 -2.52 -6.04
N THR A 894 -24.19 -2.63 -4.85
CA THR A 894 -23.97 -1.71 -3.72
C THR A 894 -23.21 -2.34 -2.55
N ASP A 895 -23.04 -3.65 -2.55
CA ASP A 895 -22.28 -4.39 -1.54
C ASP A 895 -20.88 -4.76 -2.05
N PHE A 896 -19.86 -4.53 -1.22
CA PHE A 896 -18.46 -4.74 -1.61
C PHE A 896 -18.11 -6.22 -1.82
N ASN A 897 -18.69 -7.12 -1.01
CA ASN A 897 -18.41 -8.55 -1.15
C ASN A 897 -19.04 -9.09 -2.44
N GLU A 898 -20.30 -8.72 -2.72
CA GLU A 898 -20.97 -9.08 -3.97
C GLU A 898 -20.21 -8.57 -5.21
N PHE A 899 -19.68 -7.34 -5.14
CA PHE A 899 -18.87 -6.74 -6.20
C PHE A 899 -17.59 -7.55 -6.44
N THR A 900 -16.90 -7.90 -5.37
CA THR A 900 -15.65 -8.66 -5.43
C THR A 900 -15.87 -10.08 -5.95
N THR A 901 -16.89 -10.78 -5.45
CA THR A 901 -17.27 -12.11 -5.94
C THR A 901 -17.59 -12.10 -7.44
N SER A 902 -18.31 -11.08 -7.90
CA SER A 902 -18.62 -10.92 -9.34
C SER A 902 -17.36 -10.76 -10.20
N ILE A 903 -16.30 -10.16 -9.67
CA ILE A 903 -15.01 -10.04 -10.38
C ILE A 903 -14.25 -11.37 -10.35
N PHE A 904 -14.24 -12.09 -9.22
CA PHE A 904 -13.64 -13.42 -9.14
C PHE A 904 -14.27 -14.40 -10.12
N ASP A 905 -15.59 -14.36 -10.30
CA ASP A 905 -16.28 -15.16 -11.31
C ASP A 905 -15.73 -14.91 -12.73
N ILE A 906 -15.52 -13.63 -13.09
CA ILE A 906 -14.93 -13.25 -14.38
C ILE A 906 -13.51 -13.79 -14.52
N LEU A 907 -12.70 -13.68 -13.47
CA LEU A 907 -11.32 -14.16 -13.48
C LEU A 907 -11.25 -15.67 -13.61
N TRP A 908 -12.15 -16.41 -12.96
CA TRP A 908 -12.26 -17.85 -13.12
C TRP A 908 -12.71 -18.27 -14.51
N ASP A 909 -13.61 -17.52 -15.15
CA ASP A 909 -13.99 -17.76 -16.54
C ASP A 909 -12.78 -17.56 -17.48
N MET A 910 -11.97 -16.54 -17.23
CA MET A 910 -10.69 -16.34 -17.93
C MET A 910 -9.71 -17.49 -17.66
N THR A 911 -9.59 -17.94 -16.41
CA THR A 911 -8.76 -19.09 -16.03
C THR A 911 -9.21 -20.34 -16.77
N ALA A 912 -10.51 -20.63 -16.84
CA ALA A 912 -11.04 -21.80 -17.52
C ALA A 912 -10.65 -21.84 -19.01
N GLN A 913 -10.73 -20.69 -19.70
CA GLN A 913 -10.29 -20.55 -21.09
C GLN A 913 -8.78 -20.78 -21.23
N ASN A 914 -7.98 -20.22 -20.32
CA ASN A 914 -6.53 -20.42 -20.30
C ASN A 914 -6.18 -21.89 -20.07
N LEU A 915 -6.83 -22.55 -19.12
CA LEU A 915 -6.61 -23.97 -18.82
C LEU A 915 -6.93 -24.86 -20.02
N GLN A 916 -8.02 -24.59 -20.75
CA GLN A 916 -8.34 -25.31 -21.98
C GLN A 916 -7.23 -25.15 -23.03
N ARG A 917 -6.75 -23.92 -23.25
CA ARG A 917 -5.65 -23.64 -24.20
C ARG A 917 -4.35 -24.32 -23.77
N ILE A 918 -4.02 -24.29 -22.49
CA ILE A 918 -2.81 -24.93 -21.93
C ILE A 918 -2.87 -26.44 -22.13
N ARG A 919 -4.00 -27.09 -21.82
CA ARG A 919 -4.16 -28.54 -22.03
C ARG A 919 -3.94 -28.91 -23.49
N THR A 920 -4.56 -28.19 -24.43
CA THR A 920 -4.37 -28.41 -25.87
C THR A 920 -2.93 -28.16 -26.30
N ALA A 921 -2.28 -27.11 -25.79
CA ALA A 921 -0.89 -26.79 -26.14
C ALA A 921 0.09 -27.85 -25.63
N ILE A 922 -0.09 -28.36 -24.40
CA ILE A 922 0.74 -29.45 -23.86
C ILE A 922 0.52 -30.73 -24.67
N ASP A 923 -0.74 -31.06 -24.99
CA ASP A 923 -1.09 -32.25 -25.75
C ASP A 923 -0.55 -32.23 -27.18
N GLN A 924 -0.64 -31.10 -27.88
CA GLN A 924 -0.29 -31.02 -29.29
C GLN A 924 1.16 -30.59 -29.55
N GLN A 925 1.75 -29.76 -28.68
CA GLN A 925 3.09 -29.19 -28.89
C GLN A 925 4.12 -29.92 -28.04
N VAL A 926 3.97 -29.90 -26.71
CA VAL A 926 4.97 -30.47 -25.79
C VAL A 926 5.08 -31.99 -25.99
N LYS A 927 3.95 -32.70 -26.06
CA LYS A 927 3.93 -34.15 -26.29
C LYS A 927 4.62 -34.51 -27.61
N ALA A 928 4.31 -33.77 -28.68
CA ALA A 928 4.87 -34.01 -30.00
C ALA A 928 6.39 -33.79 -30.03
N ILE A 929 6.89 -32.72 -29.38
CA ILE A 929 8.34 -32.42 -29.30
C ILE A 929 9.09 -33.50 -28.50
N LEU A 930 8.54 -33.96 -27.38
CA LEU A 930 9.17 -35.03 -26.59
C LEU A 930 9.23 -36.35 -27.37
N ILE A 931 8.18 -36.68 -28.13
CA ILE A 931 8.16 -37.87 -28.99
C ILE A 931 9.14 -37.71 -30.15
N SER A 932 9.21 -36.54 -30.80
CA SER A 932 10.14 -36.34 -31.91
C SER A 932 11.59 -36.49 -31.48
N HIS A 933 11.97 -36.02 -30.30
CA HIS A 933 13.32 -36.25 -29.77
C HIS A 933 13.62 -37.74 -29.53
N LEU A 934 12.63 -38.54 -29.12
CA LEU A 934 12.78 -40.00 -29.01
C LEU A 934 12.90 -40.68 -30.38
N ASP A 935 12.16 -40.21 -31.38
CA ASP A 935 12.22 -40.72 -32.76
C ASP A 935 13.56 -40.39 -33.43
N GLU A 936 14.05 -39.17 -33.23
CA GLU A 936 15.39 -38.74 -33.66
C GLU A 936 16.48 -39.59 -32.98
N LEU A 937 16.37 -39.78 -31.66
CA LEU A 937 17.29 -40.64 -30.91
C LEU A 937 17.29 -42.08 -31.44
N GLU A 938 16.11 -42.66 -31.70
CA GLU A 938 15.98 -44.01 -32.25
C GLU A 938 16.67 -44.12 -33.62
N SER A 939 16.40 -43.18 -34.53
CA SER A 939 17.01 -43.13 -35.86
C SER A 939 18.53 -43.01 -35.80
N ASP A 940 19.04 -42.08 -34.98
CA ASP A 940 20.47 -41.84 -34.82
C ASP A 940 21.18 -43.07 -34.24
N LEU A 941 20.56 -43.69 -33.23
CA LEU A 941 21.12 -44.89 -32.59
C LEU A 941 21.07 -46.12 -33.50
N MET A 942 20.09 -46.25 -34.40
CA MET A 942 20.10 -47.31 -35.41
C MET A 942 21.30 -47.21 -36.36
N ILE A 943 21.74 -45.98 -36.64
CA ILE A 943 22.90 -45.71 -37.49
C ILE A 943 24.20 -45.95 -36.70
N ILE A 944 24.29 -45.39 -35.48
CA ILE A 944 25.50 -45.47 -34.63
C ILE A 944 25.77 -46.92 -34.19
N LEU A 945 24.72 -47.69 -33.88
CA LEU A 945 24.82 -49.05 -33.31
C LEU A 945 24.60 -50.17 -34.33
N LYS A 946 24.78 -49.89 -35.62
CA LYS A 946 24.47 -50.82 -36.73
C LYS A 946 25.07 -52.22 -36.55
N ASP A 947 26.26 -52.30 -35.95
CA ASP A 947 27.02 -53.55 -35.77
C ASP A 947 26.90 -54.14 -34.33
N SER A 948 26.12 -53.51 -33.43
CA SER A 948 26.12 -53.79 -31.98
C SER A 948 24.82 -54.41 -31.42
N GLN A 949 23.91 -54.88 -32.26
CA GLN A 949 22.60 -55.46 -31.88
C GLN A 949 21.82 -54.65 -30.80
N PRO A 950 21.27 -53.47 -31.13
CA PRO A 950 20.73 -52.52 -30.16
C PRO A 950 19.36 -52.89 -29.56
N GLY A 951 18.90 -54.13 -29.68
CA GLY A 951 17.51 -54.52 -29.37
C GLY A 951 17.01 -54.13 -27.97
N LYS A 952 17.88 -54.13 -26.95
CA LYS A 952 17.53 -53.72 -25.59
C LYS A 952 17.28 -52.22 -25.45
N ILE A 953 18.15 -51.37 -26.02
CA ILE A 953 17.97 -49.91 -25.93
C ILE A 953 16.82 -49.44 -26.80
N MET A 954 16.61 -50.06 -27.97
CA MET A 954 15.45 -49.79 -28.83
C MET A 954 14.13 -50.11 -28.12
N LYS A 955 14.09 -51.23 -27.39
CA LYS A 955 12.94 -51.55 -26.52
C LYS A 955 12.76 -50.49 -25.43
N SER A 956 13.82 -50.06 -24.74
CA SER A 956 13.73 -49.00 -23.73
C SER A 956 13.24 -47.67 -24.31
N ILE A 957 13.62 -47.32 -25.53
CA ILE A 957 13.12 -46.11 -26.22
C ILE A 957 11.63 -46.25 -26.56
N ALA A 958 11.19 -47.41 -27.06
CA ALA A 958 9.78 -47.67 -27.32
C ALA A 958 8.93 -47.68 -26.03
N ASP A 959 9.44 -48.26 -24.96
CA ASP A 959 8.81 -48.25 -23.63
C ASP A 959 8.74 -46.81 -23.08
N CYS A 960 9.82 -46.03 -23.21
CA CYS A 960 9.86 -44.61 -22.83
C CYS A 960 8.85 -43.79 -23.61
N ARG A 961 8.73 -44.00 -24.92
CA ARG A 961 7.75 -43.33 -25.80
C ARG A 961 6.32 -43.58 -25.34
N THR A 962 6.01 -44.80 -24.91
CA THR A 962 4.67 -45.15 -24.41
C THR A 962 4.42 -44.51 -23.04
N ASN A 963 5.38 -44.63 -22.12
CA ASN A 963 5.20 -44.16 -20.75
C ASN A 963 5.22 -42.62 -20.64
N VAL A 964 6.04 -41.93 -21.44
CA VAL A 964 6.12 -40.47 -21.40
C VAL A 964 4.81 -39.82 -21.85
N GLN A 965 4.09 -40.45 -22.77
CA GLN A 965 2.75 -39.99 -23.17
C GLN A 965 1.78 -40.02 -21.98
N SER A 966 1.81 -41.09 -21.17
CA SER A 966 1.03 -41.18 -19.94
C SER A 966 1.46 -40.16 -18.86
N ASP A 967 2.75 -39.84 -18.78
CA ASP A 967 3.25 -38.81 -17.87
C ASP A 967 2.83 -37.40 -18.33
N VAL A 968 2.84 -37.14 -19.64
CA VAL A 968 2.29 -35.90 -20.22
C VAL A 968 0.78 -35.82 -20.00
N ASP A 969 0.03 -36.91 -20.17
CA ASP A 969 -1.42 -36.97 -19.87
C ASP A 969 -1.70 -36.68 -18.39
N THR A 970 -0.80 -37.09 -17.50
CA THR A 970 -0.88 -36.75 -16.08
C THR A 970 -0.67 -35.26 -15.86
N VAL A 971 0.32 -34.64 -16.51
CA VAL A 971 0.52 -33.19 -16.46
C VAL A 971 -0.67 -32.42 -17.04
N ILE A 972 -1.27 -32.89 -18.15
CA ILE A 972 -2.49 -32.29 -18.72
C ILE A 972 -3.63 -32.27 -17.69
N ARG A 973 -3.76 -33.33 -16.87
CA ARG A 973 -4.80 -33.42 -15.83
C ARG A 973 -4.59 -32.43 -14.68
N TRP A 974 -3.34 -32.02 -14.41
CA TRP A 974 -3.04 -30.98 -13.41
C TRP A 974 -3.67 -29.63 -13.78
N PHE A 975 -3.75 -29.32 -15.07
CA PHE A 975 -4.36 -28.11 -15.61
C PHE A 975 -5.88 -28.22 -15.78
N ASN A 976 -6.54 -29.05 -15.00
CA ASN A 976 -7.95 -28.85 -14.73
C ASN A 976 -8.08 -27.83 -13.61
N ARG A 977 -9.15 -27.04 -13.64
CA ARG A 977 -9.54 -26.28 -12.45
C ARG A 977 -9.76 -27.34 -11.38
N SER A 978 -9.00 -27.28 -10.29
CA SER A 978 -9.45 -28.00 -9.11
C SER A 978 -10.79 -27.35 -8.86
N LYS A 979 -11.88 -28.11 -8.93
CA LYS A 979 -13.19 -27.60 -8.53
C LYS A 979 -13.07 -27.35 -7.02
N ASN A 980 -12.30 -26.33 -6.67
CA ASN A 980 -12.21 -25.70 -5.40
C ASN A 980 -13.17 -24.53 -5.62
N ASP A 981 -14.40 -24.64 -5.13
CA ASP A 981 -14.67 -24.90 -3.72
C ASP A 981 -15.35 -26.24 -3.38
N GLU A 982 -15.31 -27.20 -4.28
CA GLU A 982 -16.25 -28.32 -4.24
C GLU A 982 -15.61 -29.70 -4.41
N ILE A 983 -14.66 -30.07 -3.53
CA ILE A 983 -14.40 -31.51 -3.39
C ILE A 983 -15.67 -32.12 -2.85
N ASP A 984 -16.31 -32.94 -3.68
CA ASP A 984 -17.52 -33.61 -3.27
C ASP A 984 -17.23 -34.41 -2.00
N PHE A 985 -18.05 -34.17 -0.99
CA PHE A 985 -17.83 -34.68 0.35
C PHE A 985 -18.95 -35.63 0.72
N THR A 986 -18.63 -36.58 1.58
CA THR A 986 -19.64 -37.37 2.27
C THR A 986 -20.07 -36.62 3.52
N LEU A 987 -21.30 -36.82 3.99
CA LEU A 987 -21.73 -36.22 5.26
C LEU A 987 -20.85 -36.68 6.43
N ALA A 988 -20.23 -37.87 6.33
CA ALA A 988 -19.24 -38.32 7.27
C ALA A 988 -18.02 -37.40 7.33
N ASP A 989 -17.55 -36.87 6.20
CA ASP A 989 -16.45 -35.90 6.17
C ASP A 989 -16.82 -34.61 6.89
N ALA A 990 -17.98 -34.02 6.55
CA ALA A 990 -18.43 -32.80 7.20
C ALA A 990 -18.64 -32.99 8.70
N PHE A 991 -19.16 -34.15 9.11
CA PHE A 991 -19.32 -34.49 10.52
C PHE A 991 -17.98 -34.65 11.24
N ASN A 992 -17.06 -35.44 10.68
CA ASN A 992 -15.74 -35.68 11.27
C ASN A 992 -14.92 -34.38 11.38
N THR A 993 -14.96 -33.53 10.36
CA THR A 993 -14.32 -32.21 10.42
C THR A 993 -14.95 -31.34 11.50
N SER A 994 -16.28 -31.30 11.59
CA SER A 994 -16.98 -30.51 12.62
C SER A 994 -16.66 -31.00 14.03
N LEU A 995 -16.65 -32.32 14.23
CA LEU A 995 -16.29 -32.95 15.50
C LEU A 995 -14.84 -32.65 15.87
N THR A 996 -13.92 -32.76 14.90
CA THR A 996 -12.51 -32.43 15.08
C THR A 996 -12.31 -30.97 15.44
N ILE A 997 -13.00 -30.04 14.77
CA ILE A 997 -12.96 -28.60 15.12
C ILE A 997 -13.43 -28.38 16.55
N VAL A 998 -14.58 -28.92 16.94
CA VAL A 998 -15.11 -28.74 18.30
C VAL A 998 -14.18 -29.34 19.34
N ASN A 999 -13.65 -30.53 19.11
CA ASN A 999 -12.70 -31.18 20.01
C ASN A 999 -11.36 -30.43 20.08
N ASN A 1000 -10.86 -29.92 18.95
CA ASN A 1000 -9.62 -29.13 18.93
C ASN A 1000 -9.80 -27.82 19.70
N ILE A 1001 -10.91 -27.11 19.51
CA ILE A 1001 -11.22 -25.88 20.25
C ILE A 1001 -11.34 -26.15 21.75
N ASN A 1002 -11.93 -27.29 22.14
CA ASN A 1002 -12.26 -27.58 23.53
C ASN A 1002 -11.25 -28.52 24.25
N SER A 1003 -10.13 -28.84 23.62
CA SER A 1003 -9.08 -29.71 24.16
C SER A 1003 -8.61 -29.24 25.56
N PRO A 1004 -8.51 -30.12 26.57
CA PRO A 1004 -8.52 -31.59 26.49
C PRO A 1004 -9.90 -32.25 26.62
N PHE A 1005 -10.98 -31.47 26.72
CA PHE A 1005 -12.33 -32.02 26.87
C PHE A 1005 -12.86 -32.45 25.50
N LEU A 1006 -13.20 -33.73 25.37
CA LEU A 1006 -13.68 -34.32 24.13
C LEU A 1006 -15.15 -34.71 24.27
N ILE A 1007 -15.90 -34.54 23.18
CA ILE A 1007 -17.22 -35.16 23.03
C ILE A 1007 -17.11 -36.35 22.07
N HIS A 1008 -17.85 -37.42 22.40
CA HIS A 1008 -17.92 -38.64 21.62
C HIS A 1008 -19.35 -38.88 21.12
N PHE A 1009 -19.45 -39.49 19.94
CA PHE A 1009 -20.73 -39.87 19.32
C PHE A 1009 -20.77 -41.38 19.03
N ASP A 1010 -21.95 -41.97 19.21
CA ASP A 1010 -22.35 -43.25 18.61
C ASP A 1010 -22.97 -42.91 17.24
N GLU A 1011 -22.23 -43.27 16.18
CA GLU A 1011 -22.37 -42.70 14.85
C GLU A 1011 -22.96 -43.72 13.88
N ASN A 1012 -24.05 -43.33 13.20
CA ASN A 1012 -24.57 -44.06 12.04
C ASN A 1012 -24.66 -43.06 10.87
N LEU A 1013 -23.54 -42.92 10.17
CA LEU A 1013 -23.35 -41.90 9.14
C LEU A 1013 -23.64 -42.48 7.75
N GLU A 1014 -24.24 -41.65 6.91
CA GLU A 1014 -24.38 -41.90 5.48
C GLU A 1014 -23.02 -41.64 4.82
N THR A 1015 -22.37 -42.69 4.33
CA THR A 1015 -20.99 -42.65 3.80
C THR A 1015 -20.90 -42.88 2.29
N GLN A 1016 -22.00 -43.28 1.64
CA GLN A 1016 -21.99 -43.66 0.23
C GLN A 1016 -22.42 -42.53 -0.71
N THR A 1017 -23.13 -41.54 -0.17
CA THR A 1017 -23.68 -40.43 -0.95
C THR A 1017 -22.74 -39.22 -0.94
N PHE A 1018 -22.46 -38.68 -2.13
CA PHE A 1018 -21.63 -37.50 -2.33
C PHE A 1018 -22.48 -36.24 -2.46
N PHE A 1019 -22.01 -35.17 -1.83
CA PHE A 1019 -22.59 -33.84 -1.86
C PHE A 1019 -21.61 -32.88 -2.54
N LYS A 1020 -22.18 -31.95 -3.32
CA LYS A 1020 -21.46 -30.84 -3.95
C LYS A 1020 -20.63 -30.06 -2.95
N GLY A 1021 -19.32 -30.05 -3.09
CA GLY A 1021 -18.44 -29.50 -2.05
C GLY A 1021 -18.58 -28.00 -1.74
N ALA A 1022 -19.31 -27.17 -2.51
CA ALA A 1022 -19.58 -25.78 -2.12
C ALA A 1022 -20.42 -25.73 -0.86
N TYR A 1023 -21.15 -26.81 -0.58
CA TYR A 1023 -21.90 -26.95 0.64
C TYR A 1023 -21.05 -27.51 1.78
N PHE A 1024 -19.79 -27.92 1.58
CA PHE A 1024 -18.96 -28.52 2.63
C PHE A 1024 -18.82 -27.60 3.84
N THR A 1025 -18.42 -26.34 3.63
CA THR A 1025 -18.28 -25.35 4.71
C THR A 1025 -19.63 -25.09 5.39
N HIS A 1026 -20.71 -25.02 4.62
CA HIS A 1026 -22.06 -24.83 5.15
C HIS A 1026 -22.55 -26.00 5.99
N PHE A 1027 -22.27 -27.24 5.58
CA PHE A 1027 -22.55 -28.43 6.38
C PHE A 1027 -21.66 -28.49 7.62
N VAL A 1028 -20.37 -28.17 7.51
CA VAL A 1028 -19.46 -28.10 8.67
C VAL A 1028 -19.95 -27.06 9.67
N ASP A 1029 -20.32 -25.86 9.22
CA ASP A 1029 -20.81 -24.80 10.10
C ASP A 1029 -22.15 -25.16 10.74
N LEU A 1030 -23.06 -25.81 9.99
CA LEU A 1030 -24.33 -26.32 10.51
C LEU A 1030 -24.10 -27.36 11.61
N LEU A 1031 -23.29 -28.38 11.33
CA LEU A 1031 -23.01 -29.48 12.25
C LEU A 1031 -22.25 -28.98 13.49
N LYS A 1032 -21.29 -28.07 13.31
CA LYS A 1032 -20.56 -27.42 14.40
C LYS A 1032 -21.48 -26.72 15.39
N ILE A 1033 -22.56 -26.06 14.94
CA ILE A 1033 -23.55 -25.44 15.85
C ILE A 1033 -24.14 -26.48 16.80
N PHE A 1034 -24.61 -27.61 16.26
CA PHE A 1034 -25.25 -28.66 17.07
C PHE A 1034 -24.25 -29.38 17.97
N ILE A 1035 -23.08 -29.76 17.43
CA ILE A 1035 -22.03 -30.42 18.20
C ILE A 1035 -21.54 -29.51 19.35
N THR A 1036 -21.35 -28.21 19.10
CA THR A 1036 -20.96 -27.24 20.14
C THR A 1036 -22.04 -27.11 21.21
N ASN A 1037 -23.32 -27.07 20.83
CA ASN A 1037 -24.42 -27.02 21.81
C ASN A 1037 -24.46 -28.28 22.67
N ILE A 1038 -24.32 -29.45 22.07
CA ILE A 1038 -24.29 -30.73 22.80
C ILE A 1038 -23.06 -30.78 23.71
N PHE A 1039 -21.88 -30.35 23.23
CA PHE A 1039 -20.67 -30.26 24.03
C PHE A 1039 -20.86 -29.36 25.24
N ASN A 1040 -21.33 -28.12 25.04
CA ASN A 1040 -21.52 -27.16 26.13
C ASN A 1040 -22.50 -27.67 27.18
N TYR A 1041 -23.62 -28.26 26.74
CA TYR A 1041 -24.58 -28.87 27.65
C TYR A 1041 -23.99 -30.07 28.39
N SER A 1042 -23.29 -30.96 27.67
CA SER A 1042 -22.69 -32.17 28.27
C SER A 1042 -21.59 -31.80 29.26
N LYS A 1043 -20.78 -30.79 28.97
CA LYS A 1043 -19.75 -30.27 29.88
C LYS A 1043 -20.36 -29.64 31.13
N ALA A 1044 -21.39 -28.81 30.98
CA ALA A 1044 -22.06 -28.15 32.10
C ALA A 1044 -22.74 -29.14 33.06
N ASN A 1045 -23.11 -30.32 32.56
CA ASN A 1045 -23.80 -31.36 33.32
C ASN A 1045 -22.95 -32.60 33.61
N GLU A 1046 -21.62 -32.54 33.38
CA GLU A 1046 -20.69 -33.66 33.58
C GLU A 1046 -21.02 -34.95 32.79
N LEU A 1047 -21.71 -34.80 31.66
CA LEU A 1047 -22.15 -35.88 30.77
C LEU A 1047 -21.20 -36.16 29.60
N LEU A 1048 -19.98 -35.59 29.57
CA LEU A 1048 -19.03 -35.78 28.45
C LEU A 1048 -18.62 -37.26 28.23
N ASN A 1049 -18.70 -38.09 29.28
CA ASN A 1049 -18.44 -39.53 29.19
C ASN A 1049 -19.59 -40.33 28.56
N VAL A 1050 -20.77 -39.71 28.39
CA VAL A 1050 -21.95 -40.34 27.77
C VAL A 1050 -21.96 -39.97 26.29
N ALA A 1051 -21.79 -40.96 25.42
CA ALA A 1051 -21.81 -40.72 23.98
C ALA A 1051 -23.17 -40.18 23.52
N ALA A 1052 -23.17 -39.03 22.85
CA ALA A 1052 -24.32 -38.55 22.10
C ALA A 1052 -24.56 -39.46 20.88
N LYS A 1053 -25.74 -39.42 20.28
CA LYS A 1053 -26.03 -40.23 19.07
C LYS A 1053 -26.26 -39.31 17.89
N VAL A 1054 -25.68 -39.66 16.76
CA VAL A 1054 -25.94 -39.01 15.48
C VAL A 1054 -26.32 -40.05 14.44
N ARG A 1055 -27.39 -39.79 13.69
CA ARG A 1055 -27.78 -40.64 12.57
C ARG A 1055 -28.08 -39.78 11.36
N PHE A 1056 -27.43 -40.10 10.24
CA PHE A 1056 -27.77 -39.56 8.94
C PHE A 1056 -28.52 -40.63 8.17
N HIS A 1057 -29.64 -40.25 7.56
CA HIS A 1057 -30.44 -41.16 6.75
C HIS A 1057 -30.97 -40.42 5.54
N LEU A 1058 -30.62 -40.91 4.36
CA LEU A 1058 -31.13 -40.42 3.09
C LEU A 1058 -32.19 -41.38 2.56
N GLU A 1059 -33.42 -40.91 2.40
CA GLU A 1059 -34.52 -41.68 1.79
C GLU A 1059 -35.10 -40.87 0.63
N GLY A 1060 -34.86 -41.32 -0.60
CA GLY A 1060 -35.19 -40.56 -1.81
C GLY A 1060 -34.44 -39.24 -1.87
N GLU A 1061 -35.18 -38.13 -1.89
CA GLU A 1061 -34.67 -36.76 -2.05
C GLU A 1061 -34.56 -36.00 -0.71
N ILE A 1062 -34.78 -36.68 0.42
CA ILE A 1062 -34.82 -36.06 1.75
C ILE A 1062 -33.74 -36.67 2.65
N LEU A 1063 -32.78 -35.83 3.04
CA LEU A 1063 -31.81 -36.14 4.08
C LEU A 1063 -32.39 -35.81 5.45
N THR A 1064 -32.39 -36.80 6.35
CA THR A 1064 -32.71 -36.63 7.77
C THR A 1064 -31.45 -36.76 8.62
N ILE A 1065 -31.14 -35.71 9.38
CA ILE A 1065 -30.08 -35.71 10.39
C ILE A 1065 -30.71 -35.70 11.78
N ASP A 1066 -30.50 -36.78 12.54
CA ASP A 1066 -31.00 -36.95 13.90
C ASP A 1066 -29.85 -36.83 14.90
N PHE A 1067 -29.81 -35.75 15.68
CA PHE A 1067 -28.98 -35.62 16.88
C PHE A 1067 -29.77 -36.00 18.12
N LYS A 1068 -29.16 -36.79 19.01
CA LYS A 1068 -29.74 -37.12 20.33
C LYS A 1068 -28.67 -37.01 21.41
N ASN A 1069 -28.98 -36.33 22.50
CA ASN A 1069 -28.14 -36.32 23.69
C ASN A 1069 -28.97 -36.56 24.96
N SER A 1070 -28.34 -37.15 25.96
CA SER A 1070 -28.92 -37.34 27.28
C SER A 1070 -29.06 -36.00 28.00
N LEU A 1071 -30.14 -35.84 28.76
CA LEU A 1071 -30.37 -34.73 29.66
C LEU A 1071 -29.99 -35.13 31.09
N ALA A 1072 -29.56 -34.16 31.89
CA ALA A 1072 -29.27 -34.38 33.30
C ALA A 1072 -30.55 -34.67 34.09
N GLU A 1073 -30.47 -35.58 35.08
CA GLU A 1073 -31.62 -35.92 35.95
C GLU A 1073 -32.11 -34.73 36.81
N LEU A 1074 -31.29 -33.68 36.94
CA LEU A 1074 -31.54 -32.48 37.76
C LEU A 1074 -32.31 -31.37 37.02
N ASP A 1075 -32.54 -31.48 35.71
CA ASP A 1075 -33.27 -30.46 34.96
C ASP A 1075 -34.78 -30.58 35.19
N SER A 1076 -35.42 -29.55 35.77
CA SER A 1076 -36.88 -29.54 35.94
C SER A 1076 -37.58 -29.60 34.57
N GLN A 1077 -38.55 -30.51 34.42
CA GLN A 1077 -39.26 -30.75 33.16
C GLN A 1077 -39.93 -29.46 32.60
N GLU A 1078 -40.39 -28.56 33.48
CA GLU A 1078 -40.96 -27.26 33.10
C GLU A 1078 -39.93 -26.29 32.49
N ALA A 1079 -38.72 -26.19 33.06
CA ALA A 1079 -37.68 -25.31 32.52
C ALA A 1079 -37.17 -25.77 31.15
N LEU A 1080 -37.12 -27.08 30.90
CA LEU A 1080 -36.77 -27.65 29.60
C LEU A 1080 -37.86 -27.37 28.55
N LEU A 1081 -39.14 -27.49 28.93
CA LEU A 1081 -40.27 -27.17 28.05
C LEU A 1081 -40.29 -25.69 27.66
N LEU A 1082 -40.01 -24.78 28.59
CA LEU A 1082 -39.89 -23.34 28.30
C LEU A 1082 -38.76 -23.04 27.31
N LYS A 1083 -37.58 -23.64 27.49
CA LYS A 1083 -36.45 -23.51 26.53
C LYS A 1083 -36.81 -24.06 25.15
N ILE A 1084 -37.57 -25.14 25.08
CA ILE A 1084 -38.04 -25.71 23.81
C ILE A 1084 -39.02 -24.76 23.11
N ASP A 1085 -39.94 -24.15 23.85
CA ASP A 1085 -40.87 -23.17 23.28
C ASP A 1085 -40.15 -21.90 22.81
N GLU A 1086 -39.09 -21.47 23.51
CA GLU A 1086 -38.19 -20.41 23.03
C GLU A 1086 -37.52 -20.80 21.69
N ILE A 1087 -36.99 -22.03 21.59
CA ILE A 1087 -36.36 -22.53 20.36
C ILE A 1087 -37.39 -22.64 19.21
N LYS A 1088 -38.58 -23.18 19.47
CA LYS A 1088 -39.65 -23.27 18.46
C LYS A 1088 -40.08 -21.88 17.99
N THR A 1089 -40.22 -20.93 18.90
CA THR A 1089 -40.54 -19.53 18.57
C THR A 1089 -39.44 -18.89 17.73
N ALA A 1090 -38.17 -19.14 18.07
CA ALA A 1090 -37.01 -18.67 17.32
C ALA A 1090 -37.00 -19.20 15.88
N LEU A 1091 -37.30 -20.50 15.70
CA LEU A 1091 -37.36 -21.15 14.38
C LEU A 1091 -38.51 -20.63 13.47
N LEU A 1092 -39.53 -19.99 14.07
CA LEU A 1092 -40.69 -19.42 13.37
C LEU A 1092 -40.51 -17.95 12.94
N SER A 1093 -39.59 -17.20 13.56
CA SER A 1093 -39.42 -15.77 13.31
C SER A 1093 -38.50 -15.45 12.12
N ASN A 1094 -38.92 -14.51 11.24
CA ASN A 1094 -38.16 -14.05 10.07
C ASN A 1094 -37.30 -12.79 10.34
N ASN A 1095 -37.16 -12.34 11.59
CA ASN A 1095 -36.43 -11.13 11.96
C ASN A 1095 -34.95 -11.42 12.25
N TYR A 1096 -34.09 -11.21 11.25
CA TYR A 1096 -32.65 -11.46 11.31
C TYR A 1096 -31.83 -10.35 12.01
N SER A 1097 -32.46 -9.28 12.49
CA SER A 1097 -31.81 -8.11 13.10
C SER A 1097 -31.36 -8.29 14.55
N ALA A 1098 -31.66 -9.44 15.19
CA ALA A 1098 -31.33 -9.72 16.59
C ALA A 1098 -29.97 -10.42 16.81
N THR A 1099 -29.09 -10.42 15.80
CA THR A 1099 -27.83 -11.21 15.78
C THR A 1099 -26.65 -10.61 16.55
N ARG A 1100 -26.81 -9.47 17.23
CA ARG A 1100 -25.71 -8.77 17.94
C ARG A 1100 -25.57 -9.08 19.45
N GLY A 1101 -26.20 -10.13 19.97
CA GLY A 1101 -26.11 -10.54 21.38
C GLY A 1101 -25.62 -11.98 21.57
N GLU A 1102 -24.52 -12.16 22.31
CA GLU A 1102 -23.58 -13.29 22.24
C GLU A 1102 -24.00 -14.67 22.82
N VAL A 1103 -25.21 -14.91 23.34
CA VAL A 1103 -25.44 -16.16 24.12
C VAL A 1103 -26.58 -17.08 23.63
N LYS A 1104 -27.40 -16.71 22.62
CA LYS A 1104 -28.58 -17.54 22.24
C LYS A 1104 -28.92 -17.61 20.73
N SER A 1105 -27.98 -17.38 19.81
CA SER A 1105 -28.26 -17.28 18.36
C SER A 1105 -28.08 -18.58 17.54
N GLY A 1106 -27.64 -19.69 18.15
CA GLY A 1106 -27.25 -20.91 17.42
C GLY A 1106 -28.34 -21.50 16.52
N PHE A 1107 -29.56 -21.69 17.05
CA PHE A 1107 -30.68 -22.22 16.27
C PHE A 1107 -31.16 -21.27 15.16
N TYR A 1108 -31.03 -19.95 15.34
CA TYR A 1108 -31.30 -18.97 14.29
C TYR A 1108 -30.32 -19.11 13.12
N LYS A 1109 -29.02 -19.21 13.43
CA LYS A 1109 -27.97 -19.43 12.42
C LYS A 1109 -28.18 -20.75 11.68
N ALA A 1110 -28.49 -21.83 12.41
CA ALA A 1110 -28.81 -23.12 11.81
C ALA A 1110 -30.04 -23.06 10.89
N ASN A 1111 -31.11 -22.39 11.32
CA ASN A 1111 -32.33 -22.22 10.51
C ASN A 1111 -32.07 -21.41 9.24
N ASN A 1112 -31.22 -20.38 9.31
CA ASN A 1112 -30.79 -19.61 8.14
C ASN A 1112 -30.03 -20.48 7.13
N ILE A 1113 -29.10 -21.33 7.60
CA ILE A 1113 -28.37 -22.26 6.72
C ILE A 1113 -29.37 -23.24 6.07
N VAL A 1114 -30.21 -23.88 6.88
CA VAL A 1114 -31.14 -24.92 6.43
C VAL A 1114 -32.18 -24.37 5.44
N LYS A 1115 -32.74 -23.17 5.64
CA LYS A 1115 -33.80 -22.62 4.78
C LYS A 1115 -33.30 -21.73 3.64
N ASN A 1116 -32.32 -20.87 3.90
CA ASN A 1116 -31.88 -19.85 2.94
C ASN A 1116 -30.63 -20.28 2.17
N VAL A 1117 -29.63 -20.84 2.85
CA VAL A 1117 -28.36 -21.26 2.19
C VAL A 1117 -28.57 -22.51 1.33
N PHE A 1118 -29.32 -23.50 1.82
CA PHE A 1118 -29.70 -24.68 1.02
C PHE A 1118 -30.89 -24.45 0.08
N ARG A 1119 -31.45 -23.23 0.06
CA ARG A 1119 -32.44 -22.73 -0.91
C ARG A 1119 -33.72 -23.57 -1.06
N ASP A 1120 -34.22 -24.16 0.02
CA ASP A 1120 -35.52 -24.85 0.02
C ASP A 1120 -36.33 -24.53 1.28
N LYS A 1121 -37.51 -23.94 1.09
CA LYS A 1121 -38.42 -23.54 2.17
C LYS A 1121 -39.12 -24.72 2.84
N SER A 1122 -39.12 -25.90 2.22
CA SER A 1122 -39.66 -27.14 2.81
C SER A 1122 -38.72 -27.72 3.88
N ASN A 1123 -37.47 -27.26 3.94
CA ASN A 1123 -36.52 -27.70 4.96
C ASN A 1123 -36.97 -27.26 6.35
N GLU A 1124 -36.85 -28.16 7.32
CA GLU A 1124 -37.31 -27.92 8.68
C GLU A 1124 -36.32 -28.45 9.73
N ILE A 1125 -36.25 -27.73 10.84
CA ILE A 1125 -35.60 -28.19 12.07
C ILE A 1125 -36.73 -28.44 13.08
N THR A 1126 -36.80 -29.66 13.59
CA THR A 1126 -37.76 -30.07 14.61
C THR A 1126 -37.01 -30.48 15.86
N VAL A 1127 -37.51 -30.05 17.01
CA VAL A 1127 -36.94 -30.36 18.32
C VAL A 1127 -37.99 -31.10 19.14
N ASP A 1128 -37.56 -32.15 19.84
CA ASP A 1128 -38.43 -33.02 20.61
C ASP A 1128 -37.74 -33.48 21.91
N LEU A 1129 -38.54 -33.79 22.92
CA LEU A 1129 -38.08 -34.22 24.23
C LEU A 1129 -38.84 -35.47 24.66
N HIS A 1130 -38.12 -36.58 24.76
CA HIS A 1130 -38.69 -37.86 25.15
C HIS A 1130 -37.78 -38.57 26.16
N ALA A 1131 -38.34 -38.96 27.31
CA ALA A 1131 -37.69 -39.83 28.31
C ALA A 1131 -36.23 -39.43 28.64
N ASN A 1132 -36.00 -38.20 29.10
CA ASN A 1132 -34.67 -37.63 29.41
C ASN A 1132 -33.68 -37.58 28.23
N THR A 1133 -34.19 -37.57 27.00
CA THR A 1133 -33.37 -37.33 25.81
C THR A 1133 -33.89 -36.11 25.06
N PHE A 1134 -32.95 -35.24 24.68
CA PHE A 1134 -33.23 -34.14 23.76
C PHE A 1134 -32.88 -34.60 22.34
N LYS A 1135 -33.84 -34.45 21.43
CA LYS A 1135 -33.69 -34.83 20.04
C LYS A 1135 -33.84 -33.60 19.15
N VAL A 1136 -32.87 -33.41 18.26
CA VAL A 1136 -32.98 -32.48 17.13
C VAL A 1136 -33.02 -33.29 15.85
N LYS A 1137 -34.07 -33.09 15.05
CA LYS A 1137 -34.21 -33.68 13.73
C LYS A 1137 -34.22 -32.58 12.68
N ILE A 1138 -33.29 -32.64 11.75
CA ILE A 1138 -33.16 -31.71 10.62
C ILE A 1138 -33.56 -32.48 9.36
N LYS A 1139 -34.50 -31.94 8.59
CA LYS A 1139 -34.86 -32.47 7.27
C LYS A 1139 -34.43 -31.49 6.19
N ILE A 1140 -33.66 -31.99 5.24
CA ILE A 1140 -33.07 -31.20 4.16
C ILE A 1140 -33.44 -31.88 2.83
N SER A 1141 -34.09 -31.14 1.96
CA SER A 1141 -34.25 -31.47 0.54
C SER A 1141 -32.90 -31.37 -0.16
N VAL A 1142 -32.43 -32.49 -0.71
CA VAL A 1142 -31.05 -32.58 -1.25
C VAL A 1142 -30.96 -32.50 -2.77
N ASN A 1143 -32.07 -32.27 -3.47
CA ASN A 1143 -32.13 -32.23 -4.95
C ASN A 1143 -31.11 -31.29 -5.59
N ASN A 1144 -30.82 -30.16 -4.95
CA ASN A 1144 -29.84 -29.20 -5.45
C ASN A 1144 -28.43 -29.40 -4.88
N LEU A 1145 -28.29 -30.28 -3.86
CA LEU A 1145 -27.09 -30.46 -3.04
C LEU A 1145 -26.29 -31.73 -3.39
N LEU A 1146 -26.94 -32.75 -3.96
CA LEU A 1146 -26.28 -33.97 -4.46
C LEU A 1146 -25.48 -33.69 -5.74
N VAL A 1147 -24.45 -34.52 -5.96
CA VAL A 1147 -23.58 -34.51 -7.16
C VAL A 1147 -24.31 -34.97 -8.41
#